data_AF-A0A1B6FES1-F1
#
_entry.id   AF-A0A1B6FES1-F1
#
_cell.length_a   1.000
_cell.length_b   1.000
_cell.length_c   1.000
_cell.angle_alpha   90.00
_cell.angle_beta   90.00
_cell.angle_gamma   90.00
#
_symmetry.space_group_name_H-M   'P 1'
#
loop_
_entity.id
_entity.type
_entity.pdbx_description
1 polymer ?
#
loop_
_entity_poly.entity_id
_entity_poly.type
_entity_poly.pdbx_seq_one_letter_code
_entity_poly.pdbx_strand_id
1 'polypeptide(L)'
;VIVTTPEKWDGISRSWQTRGYVRDVALIIIDEIHLLGEDRGPVLEVIVSRTNYIASHTDRTLRIVGLSTALANARDLANWLGIGQMGLYNFRPSVRPVPLEIHISGFPGKHYCPRMATMNRPTFQSIRQYSPAQPALIFVSSRRQTRLTALDLIAFLAAEDEPKQWLHMDESEMEQIVSGIKDSNLKLTLAFGIGMHHAGLIERDRKTVEELFVNQKIQVLIATATLAWGVNFPAHLVVVKGTEYYDGKVKRYVDMPITDVLQMMGRAGRPQFDTEGVAVVLVHDVKKNFYKKFIYEPFPVESSLLAVLADHLNAEIVAGTIKSRQEALDYLTWTYFFRRLLCNPTYYGLESLENHDINRFLSTLVEKTIITLEDAKCIVTLEDGRGLSTTSLGRIASFYYLSHETMLHLQKSLGDMLTQEDLLQCLCHVHEYSQLPVRHNEDNLNGELAKLCPLPVDFIQLDSPHVKAHLLLQAHFSHIQLPCTDYYTDTKSVLDQSIRILQAMVDVCAEQGWLATTLRLQLLMQMVSQARWLKDSPLTTLPHIEAHMLHLFRKRKDLSTLPTLMTVPYNTLADALRSELDEGQIQQIYKVLQSLPQIRVEITVQGWWEDVGDAVKPIRLGTKNPVMVHTSHEYTLSIKFTRVNRPTERRAYAPYFPKPKDEGWFLTLGHVDSVELLALKRVPPINHQSSQLITFSTPIKPGPYILTLYIFSDTYLGLDQQYDIPLDLVTSTITEQQIAQVESDVL
;
A
#
# COMPACT_ATOMS: atom_id res chain seq x y z
N VAL A 1 7.96 3.68 22.06
CA VAL A 1 6.65 4.15 21.52
C VAL A 1 6.63 3.86 20.03
N ILE A 2 5.61 3.15 19.54
CA ILE A 2 5.45 2.82 18.12
C ILE A 2 4.26 3.64 17.60
N VAL A 3 4.48 4.45 16.57
CA VAL A 3 3.40 5.19 15.88
C VAL A 3 3.10 4.49 14.56
N THR A 4 1.86 4.05 14.38
CA THR A 4 1.46 3.23 13.23
C THR A 4 0.00 3.47 12.86
N THR A 5 -0.36 3.17 11.62
CA THR A 5 -1.77 3.10 11.20
C THR A 5 -2.37 1.74 11.60
N PRO A 6 -3.71 1.62 11.65
CA PRO A 6 -4.38 0.35 11.96
C PRO A 6 -3.96 -0.79 11.04
N GLU A 7 -3.90 -0.57 9.72
CA GLU A 7 -3.60 -1.62 8.74
C GLU A 7 -2.19 -2.18 8.90
N LYS A 8 -1.22 -1.29 9.17
CA LYS A 8 0.17 -1.70 9.46
C LYS A 8 0.26 -2.51 10.75
N TRP A 9 -0.50 -2.14 11.78
CA TRP A 9 -0.53 -2.88 13.04
C TRP A 9 -1.27 -4.22 12.91
N ASP A 10 -2.38 -4.28 12.18
CA ASP A 10 -3.10 -5.53 11.90
C ASP A 10 -2.18 -6.51 11.17
N GLY A 11 -1.54 -6.09 10.07
CA GLY A 11 -0.59 -6.92 9.33
C GLY A 11 0.58 -7.43 10.16
N ILE A 12 1.02 -6.67 11.18
CA ILE A 12 2.07 -7.08 12.12
C ILE A 12 1.53 -8.06 13.17
N SER A 13 0.34 -7.81 13.71
CA SER A 13 -0.23 -8.54 14.84
C SER A 13 -0.92 -9.84 14.45
N ARG A 14 -1.20 -10.10 13.17
CA ARG A 14 -1.67 -11.41 12.68
C ARG A 14 -0.74 -12.58 13.03
N SER A 15 0.57 -12.33 13.16
CA SER A 15 1.57 -13.33 13.56
C SER A 15 2.11 -13.08 14.98
N TRP A 16 1.25 -12.67 15.91
CA TRP A 16 1.65 -12.33 17.27
C TRP A 16 2.33 -13.48 18.02
N GLN A 17 2.03 -14.74 17.68
CA GLN A 17 2.62 -15.93 18.31
C GLN A 17 4.13 -16.00 18.09
N THR A 18 4.62 -15.62 16.91
CA THR A 18 6.04 -15.67 16.56
C THR A 18 6.78 -14.37 16.85
N ARG A 19 6.06 -13.27 17.12
CA ARG A 19 6.63 -11.93 17.30
C ARG A 19 6.62 -11.50 18.78
N GLY A 20 7.76 -11.65 19.45
CA GLY A 20 7.95 -11.26 20.87
C GLY A 20 7.49 -9.84 21.17
N TYR A 21 7.91 -8.86 20.36
CA TYR A 21 7.58 -7.45 20.58
C TYR A 21 6.09 -7.11 20.51
N VAL A 22 5.26 -7.91 19.80
CA VAL A 22 3.80 -7.73 19.79
C VAL A 22 3.21 -8.16 21.12
N ARG A 23 3.71 -9.26 21.70
CA ARG A 23 3.31 -9.77 23.02
C ARG A 23 3.83 -8.91 24.18
N ASP A 24 4.85 -8.10 23.94
CA ASP A 24 5.44 -7.19 24.93
C ASP A 24 4.71 -5.82 25.01
N VAL A 25 3.73 -5.56 24.14
CA VAL A 25 2.95 -4.32 24.20
C VAL A 25 2.10 -4.29 25.46
N ALA A 26 2.30 -3.26 26.29
CA ALA A 26 1.54 -3.06 27.53
C ALA A 26 0.43 -1.99 27.40
N LEU A 27 0.50 -1.12 26.39
CA LEU A 27 -0.42 0.00 26.19
C LEU A 27 -0.70 0.20 24.70
N ILE A 28 -1.99 0.28 24.35
CA ILE A 28 -2.45 0.71 23.03
C ILE A 28 -3.26 1.99 23.21
N ILE A 29 -2.88 3.04 22.49
CA ILE A 29 -3.64 4.29 22.40
C ILE A 29 -4.26 4.32 21.01
N ILE A 30 -5.59 4.36 20.95
CA ILE A 30 -6.36 4.48 19.72
C ILE A 30 -6.87 5.91 19.67
N ASP A 31 -6.22 6.73 18.86
CA ASP A 31 -6.70 8.07 18.58
C ASP A 31 -7.86 8.02 17.59
N GLU A 32 -8.85 8.88 17.79
CA GLU A 32 -10.04 9.00 16.93
C GLU A 32 -10.81 7.69 16.70
N ILE A 33 -11.05 6.94 17.78
CA ILE A 33 -11.74 5.65 17.75
C ILE A 33 -13.16 5.71 17.16
N HIS A 34 -13.77 6.89 17.08
CA HIS A 34 -15.05 7.07 16.41
C HIS A 34 -15.04 6.73 14.91
N LEU A 35 -13.84 6.69 14.30
CA LEU A 35 -13.62 6.21 12.92
C LEU A 35 -13.91 4.71 12.75
N LEU A 36 -14.28 4.00 13.82
CA LEU A 36 -14.78 2.64 13.81
C LEU A 36 -16.01 2.44 12.88
N GLY A 37 -16.77 3.50 12.62
CA GLY A 37 -17.91 3.48 11.68
C GLY A 37 -17.56 3.73 10.22
N GLU A 38 -16.29 3.99 9.90
CA GLU A 38 -15.84 4.27 8.53
C GLU A 38 -15.12 3.07 7.88
N ASP A 39 -14.61 3.26 6.66
CA ASP A 39 -13.95 2.20 5.86
C ASP A 39 -12.77 1.53 6.57
N ARG A 40 -12.08 2.23 7.48
CA ARG A 40 -10.95 1.71 8.27
C ARG A 40 -11.37 1.08 9.60
N GLY A 41 -12.63 1.28 9.99
CA GLY A 41 -13.17 0.81 11.25
C GLY A 41 -13.07 -0.69 11.49
N PRO A 42 -13.35 -1.56 10.49
CA PRO A 42 -13.22 -3.01 10.66
C PRO A 42 -11.84 -3.45 11.14
N VAL A 43 -10.78 -2.79 10.65
CA VAL A 43 -9.40 -3.11 11.03
C VAL A 43 -9.14 -2.74 12.50
N LEU A 44 -9.61 -1.58 12.94
CA LEU A 44 -9.54 -1.16 14.35
C LEU A 44 -10.30 -2.13 15.25
N GLU A 45 -11.49 -2.54 14.83
CA GLU A 45 -12.33 -3.49 15.54
C GLU A 45 -11.63 -4.83 15.77
N VAL A 46 -10.99 -5.34 14.73
CA VAL A 46 -10.26 -6.61 14.77
C VAL A 46 -9.01 -6.52 15.64
N ILE A 47 -8.26 -5.41 15.59
CA ILE A 47 -7.10 -5.19 16.46
C ILE A 47 -7.49 -5.25 17.93
N VAL A 48 -8.56 -4.56 18.32
CA VAL A 48 -9.05 -4.56 19.71
C VAL A 48 -9.54 -5.95 20.10
N SER A 49 -10.32 -6.59 19.23
CA SER A 49 -10.86 -7.93 19.48
C SER A 49 -9.75 -8.97 19.67
N ARG A 50 -8.72 -8.94 18.81
CA ARG A 50 -7.52 -9.79 18.93
C ARG A 50 -6.73 -9.48 20.19
N THR A 51 -6.62 -8.21 20.56
CA THR A 51 -5.92 -7.80 21.78
C THR A 51 -6.60 -8.35 23.03
N ASN A 52 -7.94 -8.27 23.08
CA ASN A 52 -8.72 -8.85 24.16
C ASN A 52 -8.55 -10.38 24.23
N TYR A 53 -8.49 -11.05 23.07
CA TYR A 53 -8.22 -12.48 22.99
C TYR A 53 -6.81 -12.85 23.50
N ILE A 54 -5.77 -12.11 23.08
CA ILE A 54 -4.40 -12.33 23.55
C ILE A 54 -4.32 -12.14 25.08
N ALA A 55 -4.97 -11.10 25.60
CA ALA A 55 -4.98 -10.81 27.04
C ALA A 55 -5.75 -11.88 27.86
N SER A 56 -6.74 -12.57 27.28
CA SER A 56 -7.46 -13.65 27.97
C SER A 56 -6.69 -14.99 27.97
N HIS A 57 -5.76 -15.17 27.03
CA HIS A 57 -4.95 -16.39 26.88
C HIS A 57 -3.50 -16.23 27.37
N THR A 58 -3.13 -15.04 27.83
CA THR A 58 -1.80 -14.78 28.39
C THR A 58 -1.94 -14.13 29.76
N ASP A 59 -0.98 -14.35 30.67
CA ASP A 59 -0.97 -13.71 31.99
C ASP A 59 -0.63 -12.19 31.94
N ARG A 60 -0.71 -11.58 30.76
CA ARG A 60 -0.32 -10.19 30.53
C ARG A 60 -1.55 -9.34 30.25
N THR A 61 -1.76 -8.36 31.13
CA THR A 61 -2.81 -7.35 30.96
C THR A 61 -2.31 -6.23 30.05
N LEU A 62 -3.06 -5.94 28.98
CA LEU A 62 -2.82 -4.80 28.09
C LEU A 62 -3.83 -3.69 28.38
N ARG A 63 -3.36 -2.45 28.54
CA ARG A 63 -4.21 -1.28 28.75
C ARG A 63 -4.58 -0.63 27.41
N ILE A 64 -5.87 -0.44 27.16
CA ILE A 64 -6.36 0.30 26.00
C ILE A 64 -6.83 1.70 26.43
N VAL A 65 -6.44 2.72 25.67
CA VAL A 65 -6.92 4.09 25.81
C VAL A 65 -7.51 4.52 24.48
N GLY A 66 -8.83 4.74 24.42
CA GLY A 66 -9.50 5.29 23.24
C GLY A 66 -9.73 6.78 23.39
N LEU A 67 -9.31 7.57 22.41
CA LEU A 67 -9.61 9.00 22.30
C LEU A 67 -10.64 9.18 21.19
N SER A 68 -11.64 10.03 21.42
CA SER A 68 -12.78 10.18 20.54
C SER A 68 -13.36 11.58 20.61
N THR A 69 -14.02 11.99 19.53
CA THR A 69 -15.08 13.01 19.59
C THR A 69 -16.28 12.52 20.41
N ALA A 70 -17.20 13.42 20.75
CA ALA A 70 -18.39 13.08 21.52
C ALA A 70 -19.27 12.06 20.79
N LEU A 71 -19.64 10.96 21.47
CA LEU A 71 -20.42 9.87 20.89
C LEU A 71 -21.77 9.67 21.59
N ALA A 72 -22.81 9.34 20.82
CA ALA A 72 -24.13 9.05 21.37
C ALA A 72 -24.15 7.72 22.14
N ASN A 73 -23.47 6.71 21.60
CA ASN A 73 -23.41 5.35 22.12
C ASN A 73 -22.05 5.02 22.77
N ALA A 74 -21.43 6.00 23.43
CA ALA A 74 -20.12 5.83 24.09
C ALA A 74 -20.11 4.69 25.14
N ARG A 75 -21.26 4.36 25.73
CA ARG A 75 -21.41 3.25 26.67
C ARG A 75 -21.20 1.89 26.01
N ASP A 76 -21.68 1.71 24.79
CA ASP A 76 -21.54 0.44 24.07
C ASP A 76 -20.07 0.22 23.68
N LEU A 77 -19.41 1.30 23.24
CA LEU A 77 -17.97 1.30 22.97
C LEU A 77 -17.16 1.01 24.24
N ALA A 78 -17.51 1.64 25.37
CA ALA A 78 -16.87 1.40 26.66
C ALA A 78 -17.02 -0.06 27.12
N ASN A 79 -18.22 -0.62 26.99
CA ASN A 79 -18.50 -2.01 27.33
C ASN A 79 -17.69 -2.98 26.45
N TRP A 80 -17.56 -2.70 25.15
CA TRP A 80 -16.73 -3.49 24.24
C TRP A 80 -15.23 -3.44 24.61
N LEU A 81 -14.73 -2.27 24.98
CA LEU A 81 -13.34 -2.07 25.42
C LEU A 81 -13.07 -2.56 26.85
N GLY A 82 -14.08 -3.07 27.56
CA GLY A 82 -13.94 -3.49 28.97
C GLY A 82 -13.73 -2.34 29.94
N ILE A 83 -14.16 -1.12 29.59
CA ILE A 83 -14.05 0.07 30.44
C ILE A 83 -15.17 0.04 31.48
N GLY A 84 -14.78 -0.04 32.76
CA GLY A 84 -15.70 0.02 33.89
C GLY A 84 -16.28 1.42 34.16
N GLN A 85 -17.00 1.57 35.29
CA GLN A 85 -17.64 2.84 35.65
C GLN A 85 -16.64 4.00 35.82
N MET A 86 -15.43 3.71 36.31
CA MET A 86 -14.33 4.67 36.34
C MET A 86 -13.42 4.44 35.13
N GLY A 87 -13.49 5.34 34.15
CA GLY A 87 -12.66 5.29 32.94
C GLY A 87 -13.34 5.83 31.68
N LEU A 88 -14.68 5.85 31.65
CA LEU A 88 -15.44 6.47 30.56
C LEU A 88 -15.69 7.96 30.83
N TYR A 89 -15.10 8.81 30.02
CA TYR A 89 -15.33 10.26 30.03
C TYR A 89 -15.94 10.67 28.68
N ASN A 90 -17.27 10.83 28.63
CA ASN A 90 -17.97 11.28 27.43
C ASN A 90 -18.55 12.67 27.66
N PHE A 91 -18.00 13.67 26.97
CA PHE A 91 -18.39 15.07 27.09
C PHE A 91 -19.36 15.47 25.98
N ARG A 92 -20.21 16.48 26.23
CA ARG A 92 -21.06 17.06 25.18
C ARG A 92 -20.19 17.85 24.19
N PRO A 93 -20.59 17.95 22.90
CA PRO A 93 -19.87 18.77 21.91
C PRO A 93 -19.66 20.23 22.34
N SER A 94 -20.52 20.76 23.21
CA SER A 94 -20.42 22.11 23.75
C SER A 94 -19.27 22.31 24.76
N VAL A 95 -18.69 21.22 25.30
CA VAL A 95 -17.59 21.28 26.27
C VAL A 95 -16.27 21.39 25.50
N ARG A 96 -16.00 22.57 24.95
CA ARG A 96 -14.74 22.89 24.27
C ARG A 96 -13.98 23.95 25.07
N PRO A 97 -12.64 23.88 25.14
CA PRO A 97 -11.83 24.93 25.76
C PRO A 97 -12.03 26.31 25.09
N VAL A 98 -12.24 26.32 23.78
CA VAL A 98 -12.62 27.49 22.98
C VAL A 98 -14.02 27.25 22.42
N PRO A 99 -15.03 28.05 22.79
CA PRO A 99 -16.37 27.97 22.23
C PRO A 99 -16.37 28.10 20.71
N LEU A 100 -17.28 27.41 20.04
CA LEU A 100 -17.44 27.45 18.58
C LEU A 100 -18.81 28.01 18.21
N GLU A 101 -18.84 29.13 17.50
CA GLU A 101 -20.04 29.66 16.85
C GLU A 101 -20.21 28.98 15.48
N ILE A 102 -21.43 28.52 15.17
CA ILE A 102 -21.68 27.70 13.98
C ILE A 102 -22.83 28.28 13.15
N HIS A 103 -22.53 28.65 11.90
CA HIS A 103 -23.52 29.11 10.93
C HIS A 103 -23.70 28.10 9.81
N ILE A 104 -24.95 27.72 9.51
CA ILE A 104 -25.27 26.75 8.46
C ILE A 104 -26.18 27.38 7.42
N SER A 105 -25.70 27.45 6.20
CA SER A 105 -26.40 28.05 5.06
C SER A 105 -26.69 27.00 3.99
N GLY A 106 -27.96 26.91 3.60
CA GLY A 106 -28.44 25.99 2.57
C GLY A 106 -28.46 26.67 1.21
N PHE A 107 -27.98 25.96 0.18
CA PHE A 107 -27.93 26.44 -1.20
C PHE A 107 -28.77 25.55 -2.11
N PRO A 108 -29.72 26.12 -2.88
CA PRO A 108 -30.58 25.36 -3.77
C PRO A 108 -29.86 24.95 -5.06
N GLY A 109 -30.50 24.09 -5.83
CA GLY A 109 -30.03 23.61 -7.13
C GLY A 109 -29.38 22.24 -7.05
N LYS A 110 -29.75 21.31 -7.94
CA LYS A 110 -29.31 19.90 -7.90
C LYS A 110 -27.88 19.70 -8.39
N HIS A 111 -27.44 20.50 -9.37
CA HIS A 111 -26.14 20.34 -10.00
C HIS A 111 -25.01 20.89 -9.14
N TYR A 112 -23.99 20.06 -8.92
CA TYR A 112 -22.87 20.37 -8.03
C TYR A 112 -22.07 21.61 -8.44
N CYS A 113 -21.59 21.68 -9.69
CA CYS A 113 -20.68 22.76 -10.12
C CYS A 113 -21.30 24.16 -10.03
N PRO A 114 -22.53 24.42 -10.55
CA PRO A 114 -23.17 25.72 -10.37
C PRO A 114 -23.42 26.06 -8.90
N ARG A 115 -23.82 25.07 -8.08
CA ARG A 115 -24.05 25.25 -6.65
C ARG A 115 -22.75 25.63 -5.90
N MET A 116 -21.62 25.05 -6.26
CA MET A 116 -20.33 25.44 -5.67
C MET A 116 -19.91 26.86 -6.04
N ALA A 117 -20.24 27.34 -7.25
CA ALA A 117 -19.96 28.71 -7.65
C ALA A 117 -20.79 29.73 -6.87
N THR A 118 -22.08 29.45 -6.60
CA THR A 118 -22.93 30.35 -5.81
C THR A 118 -22.48 30.49 -4.36
N MET A 119 -21.70 29.54 -3.84
CA MET A 119 -21.10 29.58 -2.49
C MET A 119 -19.86 30.48 -2.37
N ASN A 120 -19.23 30.90 -3.47
CA ASN A 120 -17.99 31.69 -3.44
C ASN A 120 -18.20 33.09 -2.82
N ARG A 121 -19.26 33.79 -3.21
CA ARG A 121 -19.58 35.13 -2.66
C ARG A 121 -19.92 35.08 -1.16
N PRO A 122 -20.77 34.16 -0.67
CA PRO A 122 -20.98 33.96 0.77
C PRO A 122 -19.71 33.59 1.55
N THR A 123 -18.80 32.83 0.92
CA THR A 123 -17.50 32.50 1.53
C THR A 123 -16.68 33.78 1.75
N PHE A 124 -16.57 34.64 0.73
CA PHE A 124 -15.92 35.94 0.84
C PHE A 124 -16.54 36.83 1.93
N GLN A 125 -17.87 36.91 1.97
CA GLN A 125 -18.60 37.68 2.99
C GLN A 125 -18.37 37.14 4.40
N SER A 126 -18.27 35.82 4.56
CA SER A 126 -17.99 35.19 5.86
C SER A 126 -16.60 35.55 6.38
N ILE A 127 -15.59 35.60 5.50
CA ILE A 127 -14.24 36.05 5.87
C ILE A 127 -14.29 37.50 6.36
N ARG A 128 -14.94 38.40 5.61
CA ARG A 128 -15.08 39.81 5.99
C ARG A 128 -15.81 40.01 7.32
N GLN A 129 -16.85 39.23 7.55
CA GLN A 129 -17.70 39.38 8.74
C GLN A 129 -17.04 38.79 10.00
N TYR A 130 -16.52 37.57 9.90
CA TYR A 130 -16.12 36.79 11.07
C TYR A 130 -14.60 36.71 11.26
N SER A 131 -13.80 37.03 10.26
CA SER A 131 -12.33 36.93 10.33
C SER A 131 -11.63 38.02 9.53
N PRO A 132 -11.93 39.32 9.77
CA PRO A 132 -11.45 40.41 8.93
C PRO A 132 -9.92 40.52 8.89
N ALA A 133 -9.22 40.22 9.99
CA ALA A 133 -7.75 40.26 10.08
C ALA A 133 -7.13 38.94 10.61
N GLN A 134 -7.96 37.94 10.94
CA GLN A 134 -7.49 36.68 11.50
C GLN A 134 -7.47 35.56 10.43
N PRO A 135 -6.69 34.49 10.64
CA PRO A 135 -6.57 33.43 9.65
C PRO A 135 -7.89 32.68 9.40
N ALA A 136 -8.21 32.45 8.14
CA ALA A 136 -9.39 31.74 7.67
C ALA A 136 -9.01 30.49 6.85
N LEU A 137 -9.55 29.33 7.25
CA LEU A 137 -9.34 28.05 6.59
C LEU A 137 -10.60 27.61 5.85
N ILE A 138 -10.52 27.42 4.54
CA ILE A 138 -11.64 27.04 3.69
C ILE A 138 -11.46 25.60 3.21
N PHE A 139 -12.33 24.70 3.63
CA PHE A 139 -12.37 23.34 3.13
C PHE A 139 -13.23 23.23 1.88
N VAL A 140 -12.70 22.53 0.88
CA VAL A 140 -13.39 22.18 -0.36
C VAL A 140 -13.22 20.69 -0.67
N SER A 141 -14.11 20.14 -1.50
CA SER A 141 -14.14 18.69 -1.79
C SER A 141 -13.11 18.21 -2.81
N SER A 142 -12.42 19.10 -3.53
CA SER A 142 -11.48 18.68 -4.58
C SER A 142 -10.38 19.70 -4.85
N ARG A 143 -9.26 19.22 -5.42
CA ARG A 143 -8.12 20.04 -5.87
C ARG A 143 -8.55 21.10 -6.89
N ARG A 144 -9.48 20.74 -7.79
CA ARG A 144 -10.04 21.71 -8.74
C ARG A 144 -10.76 22.85 -8.02
N GLN A 145 -11.48 22.55 -6.94
CA GLN A 145 -12.21 23.56 -6.18
C GLN A 145 -11.31 24.47 -5.35
N THR A 146 -10.10 24.04 -4.95
CA THR A 146 -9.16 24.96 -4.26
C THR A 146 -8.81 26.12 -5.19
N ARG A 147 -8.45 25.81 -6.44
CA ARG A 147 -8.13 26.79 -7.48
C ARG A 147 -9.33 27.66 -7.85
N LEU A 148 -10.47 27.05 -8.17
CA LEU A 148 -11.65 27.82 -8.61
C LEU A 148 -12.14 28.78 -7.52
N THR A 149 -12.13 28.32 -6.26
CA THR A 149 -12.50 29.18 -5.13
C THR A 149 -11.49 30.30 -4.95
N ALA A 150 -10.18 30.02 -5.03
CA ALA A 150 -9.14 31.03 -4.90
C ALA A 150 -9.28 32.15 -5.96
N LEU A 151 -9.46 31.78 -7.23
CA LEU A 151 -9.60 32.74 -8.32
C LEU A 151 -10.83 33.63 -8.16
N ASP A 152 -11.97 33.08 -7.74
CA ASP A 152 -13.18 33.88 -7.50
C ASP A 152 -13.01 34.80 -6.29
N LEU A 153 -12.31 34.37 -5.23
CA LEU A 153 -12.00 35.25 -4.10
C LEU A 153 -11.09 36.42 -4.50
N ILE A 154 -10.09 36.17 -5.37
CA ILE A 154 -9.24 37.24 -5.95
C ILE A 154 -10.09 38.21 -6.78
N ALA A 155 -11.03 37.70 -7.58
CA ALA A 155 -11.92 38.56 -8.36
C ALA A 155 -12.80 39.45 -7.47
N PHE A 156 -13.21 38.98 -6.29
CA PHE A 156 -13.90 39.82 -5.31
C PHE A 156 -12.98 40.82 -4.62
N LEU A 157 -11.75 40.43 -4.24
CA LEU A 157 -10.74 41.34 -3.70
C LEU A 157 -10.40 42.49 -4.66
N ALA A 158 -10.32 42.19 -5.96
CA ALA A 158 -10.04 43.19 -6.99
C ALA A 158 -11.13 44.28 -7.11
N ALA A 159 -12.32 44.04 -6.54
CA ALA A 159 -13.40 45.01 -6.46
C ALA A 159 -13.42 45.80 -5.13
N GLU A 160 -12.51 45.51 -4.20
CA GLU A 160 -12.35 46.24 -2.94
C GLU A 160 -11.27 47.33 -3.08
N ASP A 161 -11.27 48.28 -2.13
CA ASP A 161 -10.30 49.38 -2.11
C ASP A 161 -8.85 48.91 -1.86
N GLU A 162 -8.68 47.82 -1.10
CA GLU A 162 -7.39 47.21 -0.79
C GLU A 162 -7.36 45.74 -1.27
N PRO A 163 -6.99 45.48 -2.54
CA PRO A 163 -7.04 44.13 -3.13
C PRO A 163 -6.08 43.12 -2.50
N LYS A 164 -5.04 43.59 -1.80
CA LYS A 164 -4.02 42.74 -1.15
C LYS A 164 -4.15 42.70 0.38
N GLN A 165 -5.32 43.08 0.91
CA GLN A 165 -5.57 43.13 2.36
C GLN A 165 -5.30 41.82 3.13
N TRP A 166 -5.26 40.67 2.45
CA TRP A 166 -4.99 39.36 3.05
C TRP A 166 -3.51 38.95 3.04
N LEU A 167 -2.64 39.78 2.44
CA LEU A 167 -1.19 39.61 2.44
C LEU A 167 -0.59 40.42 3.59
N HIS A 168 -0.11 39.74 4.62
CA HIS A 168 0.43 40.36 5.84
C HIS A 168 1.97 40.36 5.85
N MET A 169 2.56 40.62 4.68
CA MET A 169 4.00 40.79 4.51
C MET A 169 4.31 41.69 3.32
N ASP A 170 5.55 42.15 3.24
CA ASP A 170 6.02 42.97 2.12
C ASP A 170 5.92 42.21 0.80
N GLU A 171 5.43 42.91 -0.23
CA GLU A 171 5.20 42.30 -1.55
C GLU A 171 6.49 41.79 -2.20
N SER A 172 7.59 42.53 -2.01
CA SER A 172 8.90 42.16 -2.55
C SER A 172 9.45 40.87 -1.93
N GLU A 173 9.20 40.64 -0.65
CA GLU A 173 9.54 39.38 0.02
C GLU A 173 8.66 38.23 -0.50
N MET A 174 7.36 38.47 -0.68
CA MET A 174 6.45 37.46 -1.24
C MET A 174 6.85 37.09 -2.68
N GLU A 175 7.24 38.05 -3.51
CA GLU A 175 7.73 37.79 -4.88
C GLU A 175 8.95 36.87 -4.90
N GLN A 176 9.89 37.05 -3.96
CA GLN A 176 11.04 36.17 -3.83
C GLN A 176 10.62 34.74 -3.45
N ILE A 177 9.66 34.57 -2.53
CA ILE A 177 9.14 33.26 -2.16
C ILE A 177 8.42 32.60 -3.34
N VAL A 178 7.54 33.35 -4.02
CA VAL A 178 6.77 32.93 -5.20
C VAL A 178 7.68 32.48 -6.36
N SER A 179 8.87 33.07 -6.50
CA SER A 179 9.86 32.65 -7.50
C SER A 179 10.29 31.19 -7.33
N GLY A 180 10.32 30.69 -6.08
CA GLY A 180 10.71 29.33 -5.73
C GLY A 180 9.57 28.29 -5.77
N ILE A 181 8.32 28.72 -5.92
CA ILE A 181 7.14 27.84 -6.05
C ILE A 181 7.13 27.23 -7.46
N LYS A 182 6.65 25.98 -7.61
CA LYS A 182 6.48 25.35 -8.93
C LYS A 182 5.07 25.48 -9.48
N ASP A 183 4.03 25.35 -8.66
CA ASP A 183 2.65 25.43 -9.14
C ASP A 183 2.26 26.85 -9.58
N SER A 184 1.82 27.00 -10.84
CA SER A 184 1.52 28.30 -11.43
C SER A 184 0.31 29.00 -10.83
N ASN A 185 -0.71 28.24 -10.39
CA ASN A 185 -1.89 28.82 -9.77
C ASN A 185 -1.56 29.29 -8.36
N LEU A 186 -0.75 28.53 -7.63
CA LEU A 186 -0.30 28.89 -6.28
C LEU A 186 0.53 30.17 -6.29
N LYS A 187 1.40 30.37 -7.30
CA LYS A 187 2.12 31.63 -7.47
C LYS A 187 1.18 32.83 -7.53
N LEU A 188 0.12 32.72 -8.34
CA LEU A 188 -0.87 33.78 -8.50
C LEU A 188 -1.61 34.03 -7.19
N THR A 189 -2.08 33.00 -6.50
CA THR A 189 -2.93 33.16 -5.32
C THR A 189 -2.17 33.69 -4.11
N LEU A 190 -0.90 33.29 -3.93
CA LEU A 190 -0.06 33.76 -2.82
C LEU A 190 0.20 35.26 -2.85
N ALA A 191 0.29 35.87 -4.04
CA ALA A 191 0.44 37.31 -4.19
C ALA A 191 -0.73 38.14 -3.64
N PHE A 192 -1.89 37.50 -3.40
CA PHE A 192 -3.08 38.10 -2.79
C PHE A 192 -3.32 37.59 -1.36
N GLY A 193 -2.35 36.89 -0.75
CA GLY A 193 -2.51 36.34 0.60
C GLY A 193 -3.40 35.09 0.67
N ILE A 194 -3.55 34.36 -0.44
CA ILE A 194 -4.37 33.14 -0.52
C ILE A 194 -3.48 31.93 -0.82
N GLY A 195 -3.37 31.03 0.14
CA GLY A 195 -2.74 29.72 -0.02
C GLY A 195 -3.70 28.67 -0.57
N MET A 196 -3.16 27.70 -1.31
CA MET A 196 -3.87 26.46 -1.65
C MET A 196 -3.13 25.26 -1.05
N HIS A 197 -3.88 24.27 -0.55
CA HIS A 197 -3.30 23.06 0.03
C HIS A 197 -4.04 21.81 -0.45
N HIS A 198 -3.32 20.92 -1.13
CA HIS A 198 -3.83 19.62 -1.52
C HIS A 198 -2.69 18.64 -1.83
N ALA A 199 -3.00 17.34 -1.84
CA ALA A 199 -2.04 16.27 -2.10
C ALA A 199 -1.34 16.33 -3.48
N GLY A 200 -1.89 17.09 -4.45
CA GLY A 200 -1.27 17.31 -5.75
C GLY A 200 -0.14 18.35 -5.78
N LEU A 201 0.11 19.10 -4.70
CA LEU A 201 1.25 20.02 -4.61
C LEU A 201 2.52 19.24 -4.28
N ILE A 202 3.65 19.69 -4.80
CA ILE A 202 4.94 19.15 -4.40
C ILE A 202 5.22 19.46 -2.93
N GLU A 203 6.01 18.61 -2.25
CA GLU A 203 6.23 18.73 -0.82
C GLU A 203 6.83 20.08 -0.42
N ARG A 204 7.73 20.63 -1.24
CA ARG A 204 8.33 21.95 -1.02
C ARG A 204 7.27 23.07 -1.03
N ASP A 205 6.49 23.17 -2.10
CA ASP A 205 5.43 24.18 -2.24
C ASP A 205 4.42 24.07 -1.11
N ARG A 206 4.03 22.83 -0.76
CA ARG A 206 3.15 22.57 0.36
C ARG A 206 3.74 23.14 1.66
N LYS A 207 4.96 22.77 2.04
CA LYS A 207 5.62 23.29 3.26
C LYS A 207 5.70 24.82 3.28
N THR A 208 6.04 25.44 2.15
CA THR A 208 6.06 26.91 2.05
C THR A 208 4.70 27.53 2.39
N VAL A 209 3.60 26.99 1.85
CA VAL A 209 2.25 27.48 2.15
C VAL A 209 1.88 27.28 3.61
N GLU A 210 2.25 26.13 4.18
CA GLU A 210 2.02 25.81 5.60
C GLU A 210 2.75 26.81 6.49
N GLU A 211 4.02 27.10 6.22
CA GLU A 211 4.83 28.07 6.95
C GLU A 211 4.28 29.49 6.84
N LEU A 212 3.87 29.92 5.64
CA LEU A 212 3.27 31.23 5.43
C LEU A 212 1.96 31.40 6.23
N PHE A 213 1.12 30.37 6.27
CA PHE A 213 -0.14 30.42 7.00
C PHE A 213 0.06 30.36 8.52
N VAL A 214 0.94 29.46 9.00
CA VAL A 214 1.26 29.34 10.44
C VAL A 214 1.84 30.65 11.00
N ASN A 215 2.71 31.29 10.22
CA ASN A 215 3.31 32.59 10.58
C ASN A 215 2.40 33.78 10.26
N GLN A 216 1.14 33.54 9.88
CA GLN A 216 0.10 34.54 9.60
C GLN A 216 0.53 35.58 8.54
N LYS A 217 1.41 35.18 7.61
CA LYS A 217 1.85 36.01 6.48
C LYS A 217 0.81 36.04 5.35
N ILE A 218 0.01 34.99 5.27
CA ILE A 218 -1.18 34.90 4.43
C ILE A 218 -2.39 34.66 5.33
N GLN A 219 -3.51 35.33 5.05
CA GLN A 219 -4.70 35.22 5.88
C GLN A 219 -5.59 34.04 5.50
N VAL A 220 -5.63 33.65 4.23
CA VAL A 220 -6.58 32.64 3.73
C VAL A 220 -5.85 31.40 3.25
N LEU A 221 -6.32 30.23 3.69
CA LEU A 221 -5.86 28.93 3.19
C LEU A 221 -7.05 28.13 2.68
N ILE A 222 -6.98 27.68 1.42
CA ILE A 222 -8.02 26.84 0.80
C ILE A 222 -7.49 25.42 0.65
N ALA A 223 -8.12 24.47 1.32
CA ALA A 223 -7.62 23.12 1.47
C ALA A 223 -8.63 22.04 1.09
N THR A 224 -8.15 20.89 0.62
CA THR A 224 -8.99 19.69 0.50
C THR A 224 -9.29 19.06 1.87
N ALA A 225 -10.42 18.37 1.98
CA ALA A 225 -10.91 17.68 3.19
C ALA A 225 -9.84 16.87 3.95
N THR A 226 -8.86 16.27 3.25
CA THR A 226 -7.77 15.49 3.86
C THR A 226 -6.92 16.26 4.88
N LEU A 227 -6.89 17.59 4.79
CA LEU A 227 -6.17 18.44 5.74
C LEU A 227 -6.85 18.47 7.12
N ALA A 228 -8.14 18.11 7.20
CA ALA A 228 -8.87 18.03 8.46
C ALA A 228 -8.21 17.07 9.46
N TRP A 229 -7.42 16.11 8.98
CA TRP A 229 -6.72 15.09 9.77
C TRP A 229 -5.22 15.32 9.88
N GLY A 230 -4.64 16.20 9.05
CA GLY A 230 -3.20 16.32 8.88
C GLY A 230 -2.75 17.77 8.97
N VAL A 231 -2.04 18.09 10.05
CA VAL A 231 -1.47 19.41 10.42
C VAL A 231 -2.43 20.29 11.24
N ASN A 232 -1.89 20.85 12.33
CA ASN A 232 -2.61 21.77 13.20
C ASN A 232 -2.35 23.20 12.72
N PHE A 233 -3.26 23.77 11.95
CA PHE A 233 -3.17 25.16 11.52
C PHE A 233 -3.88 26.12 12.47
N PRO A 234 -3.29 27.30 12.70
CA PRO A 234 -3.96 28.35 13.45
C PRO A 234 -5.08 28.97 12.59
N ALA A 235 -6.35 28.62 12.83
CA ALA A 235 -7.50 29.22 12.14
C ALA A 235 -8.54 29.74 13.13
N HIS A 236 -8.94 31.00 12.98
CA HIS A 236 -10.05 31.58 13.75
C HIS A 236 -11.39 31.22 13.09
N LEU A 237 -11.47 31.39 11.77
CA LEU A 237 -12.62 31.02 10.96
C LEU A 237 -12.33 29.75 10.16
N VAL A 238 -13.28 28.82 10.18
CA VAL A 238 -13.35 27.72 9.21
C VAL A 238 -14.58 27.87 8.33
N VAL A 239 -14.42 27.72 7.02
CA VAL A 239 -15.53 27.60 6.08
C VAL A 239 -15.52 26.22 5.46
N VAL A 240 -16.56 25.42 5.68
CA VAL A 240 -16.78 24.16 4.96
C VAL A 240 -17.63 24.47 3.73
N LYS A 241 -16.98 24.60 2.57
CA LYS A 241 -17.62 24.97 1.31
C LYS A 241 -18.01 23.71 0.52
N GLY A 242 -19.25 23.28 0.74
CA GLY A 242 -19.80 22.06 0.14
C GLY A 242 -19.43 20.82 0.94
N THR A 243 -20.41 19.95 1.18
CA THR A 243 -20.26 18.72 1.98
C THR A 243 -20.50 17.47 1.14
N GLU A 244 -20.19 17.55 -0.15
CA GLU A 244 -20.35 16.46 -1.11
C GLU A 244 -19.06 16.32 -1.91
N TYR A 245 -18.71 15.09 -2.26
CA TYR A 245 -17.59 14.78 -3.15
C TYR A 245 -18.03 13.79 -4.22
N TYR A 246 -17.31 13.76 -5.35
CA TYR A 246 -17.61 12.82 -6.42
C TYR A 246 -17.00 11.46 -6.11
N ASP A 247 -17.83 10.44 -5.95
CA ASP A 247 -17.39 9.06 -5.78
C ASP A 247 -17.39 8.37 -7.14
N GLY A 248 -16.20 7.96 -7.58
CA GLY A 248 -15.99 7.27 -8.85
C GLY A 248 -16.61 5.87 -8.91
N LYS A 249 -16.78 5.18 -7.76
CA LYS A 249 -17.36 3.84 -7.70
C LYS A 249 -18.83 3.84 -8.08
N VAL A 250 -19.58 4.75 -7.47
CA VAL A 250 -21.02 4.93 -7.71
C VAL A 250 -21.32 5.98 -8.78
N LYS A 251 -20.28 6.58 -9.38
CA LYS A 251 -20.32 7.59 -10.45
C LYS A 251 -21.25 8.78 -10.14
N ARG A 252 -21.33 9.19 -8.88
CA ARG A 252 -22.20 10.28 -8.41
C ARG A 252 -21.57 11.06 -7.27
N TYR A 253 -22.09 12.26 -7.03
CA TYR A 253 -21.78 12.98 -5.81
C TYR A 253 -22.45 12.31 -4.61
N VAL A 254 -21.66 12.04 -3.58
CA VAL A 254 -22.10 11.48 -2.30
C VAL A 254 -21.77 12.48 -1.19
N ASP A 255 -22.50 12.39 -0.09
CA ASP A 255 -22.25 13.21 1.08
C ASP A 255 -20.91 12.82 1.73
N MET A 256 -20.17 13.81 2.23
CA MET A 256 -19.02 13.54 3.08
C MET A 256 -19.48 12.89 4.40
N PRO A 257 -18.68 11.99 4.99
CA PRO A 257 -18.88 11.56 6.36
C PRO A 257 -19.01 12.78 7.28
N ILE A 258 -19.98 12.75 8.20
CA ILE A 258 -20.20 13.89 9.09
C ILE A 258 -19.02 14.11 10.04
N THR A 259 -18.34 13.03 10.41
CA THR A 259 -17.07 13.01 11.13
C THR A 259 -16.02 13.91 10.48
N ASP A 260 -15.83 13.81 9.16
CA ASP A 260 -14.93 14.69 8.42
C ASP A 260 -15.36 16.16 8.54
N VAL A 261 -16.66 16.45 8.43
CA VAL A 261 -17.18 17.82 8.55
C VAL A 261 -16.97 18.36 9.97
N LEU A 262 -17.22 17.55 11.01
CA LEU A 262 -16.98 17.91 12.40
C LEU A 262 -15.49 18.16 12.66
N GLN A 263 -14.60 17.37 12.07
CA GLN A 263 -13.15 17.57 12.17
C GLN A 263 -12.70 18.85 11.50
N MET A 264 -13.24 19.16 10.31
CA MET A 264 -12.99 20.43 9.63
C MET A 264 -13.40 21.61 10.52
N MET A 265 -14.63 21.61 11.01
CA MET A 265 -15.14 22.65 11.92
C MET A 265 -14.34 22.73 13.23
N GLY A 266 -13.82 21.59 13.68
CA GLY A 266 -12.97 21.48 14.86
C GLY A 266 -11.68 22.28 14.77
N ARG A 267 -11.23 22.63 13.55
CA ARG A 267 -10.03 23.46 13.30
C ARG A 267 -10.22 24.95 13.61
N ALA A 268 -11.45 25.42 13.82
CA ALA A 268 -11.73 26.79 14.21
C ALA A 268 -11.53 26.99 15.72
N GLY A 269 -10.83 28.07 16.07
CA GLY A 269 -10.57 28.52 17.44
C GLY A 269 -9.30 27.92 18.03
N ARG A 270 -8.36 28.78 18.40
CA ARG A 270 -7.06 28.39 18.96
C ARG A 270 -7.03 28.53 20.48
N PRO A 271 -6.76 27.44 21.22
CA PRO A 271 -6.50 27.54 22.65
C PRO A 271 -5.38 28.55 22.92
N GLN A 272 -5.57 29.43 23.90
CA GLN A 272 -4.63 30.50 24.30
C GLN A 272 -4.54 31.71 23.36
N PHE A 273 -5.03 31.64 22.11
CA PHE A 273 -4.97 32.77 21.17
C PHE A 273 -6.34 33.37 20.83
N ASP A 274 -7.38 32.55 20.77
CA ASP A 274 -8.73 33.00 20.46
C ASP A 274 -9.66 32.76 21.66
N THR A 275 -10.63 33.66 21.85
CA THR A 275 -11.69 33.52 22.86
C THR A 275 -12.87 32.72 22.35
N GLU A 276 -13.05 32.68 21.03
CA GLU A 276 -14.06 31.92 20.30
C GLU A 276 -13.52 31.56 18.91
N GLY A 277 -14.06 30.51 18.31
CA GLY A 277 -13.86 30.17 16.90
C GLY A 277 -15.17 30.24 16.15
N VAL A 278 -15.12 30.51 14.84
CA VAL A 278 -16.31 30.56 14.00
C VAL A 278 -16.23 29.50 12.91
N ALA A 279 -17.31 28.74 12.72
CA ALA A 279 -17.45 27.77 11.64
C ALA A 279 -18.66 28.10 10.76
N VAL A 280 -18.44 28.24 9.46
CA VAL A 280 -19.49 28.45 8.46
C VAL A 280 -19.58 27.22 7.57
N VAL A 281 -20.74 26.55 7.57
CA VAL A 281 -20.99 25.35 6.77
C VAL A 281 -21.96 25.67 5.64
N LEU A 282 -21.47 25.62 4.40
CA LEU A 282 -22.25 25.86 3.19
C LEU A 282 -22.66 24.52 2.58
N VAL A 283 -23.94 24.20 2.62
CA VAL A 283 -24.47 22.87 2.28
C VAL A 283 -25.54 22.94 1.21
N HIS A 284 -25.82 21.80 0.58
CA HIS A 284 -27.04 21.66 -0.21
C HIS A 284 -28.26 21.84 0.71
N ASP A 285 -29.23 22.66 0.31
CA ASP A 285 -30.35 23.09 1.18
C ASP A 285 -31.13 21.93 1.82
N VAL A 286 -31.34 20.84 1.07
CA VAL A 286 -32.01 19.62 1.58
C VAL A 286 -31.26 18.95 2.74
N LYS A 287 -29.96 19.21 2.90
CA LYS A 287 -29.11 18.68 3.97
C LYS A 287 -28.96 19.62 5.16
N LYS A 288 -29.46 20.85 5.08
CA LYS A 288 -29.32 21.85 6.15
C LYS A 288 -29.81 21.35 7.50
N ASN A 289 -30.99 20.74 7.54
CA ASN A 289 -31.58 20.22 8.77
C ASN A 289 -30.84 19.00 9.32
N PHE A 290 -30.25 18.18 8.45
CA PHE A 290 -29.40 17.05 8.84
C PHE A 290 -28.19 17.56 9.63
N TYR A 291 -27.43 18.50 9.06
CA TYR A 291 -26.25 19.06 9.75
C TYR A 291 -26.63 19.81 11.03
N LYS A 292 -27.73 20.59 11.01
CA LYS A 292 -28.23 21.26 12.22
C LYS A 292 -28.48 20.30 13.38
N LYS A 293 -28.96 19.09 13.12
CA LYS A 293 -29.22 18.10 14.17
C LYS A 293 -27.92 17.53 14.74
N PHE A 294 -27.05 17.01 13.88
CA PHE A 294 -25.87 16.23 14.29
C PHE A 294 -24.64 17.05 14.67
N ILE A 295 -24.69 18.37 14.54
CA ILE A 295 -23.67 19.26 15.11
C ILE A 295 -23.84 19.41 16.63
N TYR A 296 -25.07 19.38 17.13
CA TYR A 296 -25.36 19.54 18.57
C TYR A 296 -25.62 18.20 19.25
N GLU A 297 -26.13 17.21 18.52
CA GLU A 297 -26.31 15.85 19.00
C GLU A 297 -25.11 14.98 18.59
N PRO A 298 -24.45 14.30 19.54
CA PRO A 298 -23.46 13.28 19.21
C PRO A 298 -24.01 12.24 18.24
N PHE A 299 -23.16 11.72 17.34
CA PHE A 299 -23.58 10.68 16.40
C PHE A 299 -23.37 9.28 17.00
N PRO A 300 -24.19 8.29 16.62
CA PRO A 300 -23.94 6.89 16.95
C PRO A 300 -22.88 6.31 16.00
N VAL A 301 -21.97 5.50 16.54
CA VAL A 301 -20.99 4.74 15.78
C VAL A 301 -21.47 3.30 15.63
N GLU A 302 -21.65 2.84 14.40
CA GLU A 302 -21.97 1.45 14.07
C GLU A 302 -20.71 0.70 13.60
N SER A 303 -20.72 -0.63 13.68
CA SER A 303 -19.65 -1.44 13.07
C SER A 303 -19.85 -1.59 11.57
N SER A 304 -18.75 -1.54 10.81
CA SER A 304 -18.67 -1.83 9.37
C SER A 304 -18.01 -3.20 9.07
N LEU A 305 -17.84 -4.08 10.07
CA LEU A 305 -17.05 -5.32 9.96
C LEU A 305 -17.54 -6.27 8.86
N LEU A 306 -18.86 -6.33 8.63
CA LEU A 306 -19.49 -7.29 7.71
C LEU A 306 -18.94 -7.21 6.28
N ALA A 307 -18.52 -6.03 5.82
CA ALA A 307 -18.02 -5.83 4.46
C ALA A 307 -16.68 -6.53 4.20
N VAL A 308 -15.88 -6.78 5.23
CA VAL A 308 -14.53 -7.34 5.14
C VAL A 308 -14.32 -8.56 6.06
N LEU A 309 -15.43 -9.15 6.54
CA LEU A 309 -15.40 -10.24 7.51
C LEU A 309 -14.63 -11.46 7.01
N ALA A 310 -14.73 -11.78 5.72
CA ALA A 310 -14.04 -12.92 5.10
C ALA A 310 -12.50 -12.83 5.26
N ASP A 311 -11.92 -11.67 4.96
CA ASP A 311 -10.46 -11.49 5.05
C ASP A 311 -9.95 -11.59 6.49
N HIS A 312 -10.72 -11.06 7.45
CA HIS A 312 -10.39 -11.15 8.86
C HIS A 312 -10.56 -12.56 9.41
N LEU A 313 -11.63 -13.26 9.05
CA LEU A 313 -11.85 -14.64 9.46
C LEU A 313 -10.75 -15.55 8.89
N ASN A 314 -10.36 -15.37 7.62
CA ASN A 314 -9.22 -16.07 7.04
C ASN A 314 -7.94 -15.82 7.84
N ALA A 315 -7.66 -14.57 8.22
CA ALA A 315 -6.47 -14.23 8.99
C ALA A 315 -6.45 -14.91 10.36
N GLU A 316 -7.59 -14.98 11.07
CA GLU A 316 -7.70 -15.65 12.37
C GLU A 316 -7.65 -17.18 12.27
N ILE A 317 -8.15 -17.77 11.17
CA ILE A 317 -7.98 -19.20 10.87
C ILE A 317 -6.50 -19.51 10.59
N VAL A 318 -5.81 -18.67 9.81
CA VAL A 318 -4.37 -18.80 9.54
C VAL A 318 -3.55 -18.66 10.82
N ALA A 319 -3.93 -17.74 11.72
CA ALA A 319 -3.30 -17.58 13.02
C ALA A 319 -3.57 -18.77 13.96
N GLY A 320 -4.54 -19.62 13.66
CA GLY A 320 -4.96 -20.72 14.50
C GLY A 320 -5.81 -20.31 15.71
N THR A 321 -6.29 -19.06 15.73
CA THR A 321 -7.28 -18.54 16.71
C THR A 321 -8.62 -19.24 16.52
N ILE A 322 -8.99 -19.52 15.25
CA ILE A 322 -10.25 -20.14 14.87
C ILE A 322 -9.96 -21.46 14.14
N LYS A 323 -10.45 -22.55 14.69
CA LYS A 323 -10.27 -23.92 14.16
C LYS A 323 -11.58 -24.62 13.84
N SER A 324 -12.72 -24.03 14.19
CA SER A 324 -14.05 -24.61 13.95
C SER A 324 -15.11 -23.54 13.71
N ARG A 325 -16.26 -23.95 13.17
CA ARG A 325 -17.44 -23.08 12.99
C ARG A 325 -17.92 -22.48 14.31
N GLN A 326 -17.86 -23.24 15.41
CA GLN A 326 -18.24 -22.75 16.73
C GLN A 326 -17.28 -21.67 17.22
N GLU A 327 -15.98 -21.88 17.06
CA GLU A 327 -14.98 -20.86 17.44
C GLU A 327 -15.13 -19.58 16.60
N ALA A 328 -15.57 -19.68 15.33
CA ALA A 328 -15.90 -18.50 14.52
C ALA A 328 -17.10 -17.72 15.07
N LEU A 329 -18.15 -18.43 15.52
CA LEU A 329 -19.28 -17.80 16.21
C LEU A 329 -18.85 -17.14 17.52
N ASP A 330 -18.06 -17.85 18.31
CA ASP A 330 -17.54 -17.36 19.58
C ASP A 330 -16.69 -16.11 19.35
N TYR A 331 -15.81 -16.11 18.34
CA TYR A 331 -14.99 -14.96 17.94
C TYR A 331 -15.85 -13.72 17.63
N LEU A 332 -16.95 -13.88 16.88
CA LEU A 332 -17.85 -12.76 16.59
C LEU A 332 -18.41 -12.11 17.87
N THR A 333 -18.60 -12.85 18.96
CA THR A 333 -19.12 -12.28 20.22
C THR A 333 -18.19 -11.27 20.90
N TRP A 334 -16.90 -11.26 20.53
CA TRP A 334 -15.88 -10.32 21.02
C TRP A 334 -15.83 -9.02 20.23
N THR A 335 -16.49 -8.98 19.07
CA THR A 335 -16.44 -7.85 18.14
C THR A 335 -17.38 -6.72 18.58
N TYR A 336 -17.10 -5.51 18.12
CA TYR A 336 -18.01 -4.36 18.33
C TYR A 336 -19.31 -4.56 17.55
N PHE A 337 -19.24 -5.19 16.38
CA PHE A 337 -20.35 -5.64 15.57
C PHE A 337 -21.39 -6.38 16.41
N PHE A 338 -20.99 -7.39 17.18
CA PHE A 338 -21.94 -8.15 18.00
C PHE A 338 -22.62 -7.29 19.07
N ARG A 339 -21.89 -6.35 19.69
CA ARG A 339 -22.48 -5.39 20.64
C ARG A 339 -23.53 -4.51 19.96
N ARG A 340 -23.24 -4.02 18.75
CA ARG A 340 -24.16 -3.18 17.98
C ARG A 340 -25.34 -3.92 17.39
N LEU A 341 -25.18 -5.19 17.02
CA LEU A 341 -26.26 -6.06 16.58
C LEU A 341 -27.38 -6.14 17.63
N LEU A 342 -27.02 -6.22 18.92
CA LEU A 342 -27.99 -6.27 20.02
C LEU A 342 -28.66 -4.92 20.32
N CYS A 343 -27.95 -3.81 20.07
CA CYS A 343 -28.45 -2.47 20.34
C CYS A 343 -29.26 -1.85 19.18
N ASN A 344 -28.95 -2.23 17.94
CA ASN A 344 -29.58 -1.70 16.72
C ASN A 344 -29.74 -2.81 15.66
N PRO A 345 -30.54 -3.85 15.93
CA PRO A 345 -30.62 -5.05 15.09
C PRO A 345 -31.09 -4.76 13.66
N THR A 346 -32.04 -3.83 13.49
CA THR A 346 -32.60 -3.47 12.19
C THR A 346 -31.56 -2.87 11.24
N TYR A 347 -30.54 -2.18 11.76
CA TYR A 347 -29.43 -1.66 10.95
C TYR A 347 -28.66 -2.77 10.23
N TYR A 348 -28.56 -3.95 10.86
CA TYR A 348 -27.87 -5.12 10.34
C TYR A 348 -28.81 -6.11 9.64
N GLY A 349 -30.09 -5.78 9.51
CA GLY A 349 -31.10 -6.66 8.91
C GLY A 349 -31.58 -7.79 9.84
N LEU A 350 -31.42 -7.64 11.16
CA LEU A 350 -32.01 -8.54 12.14
C LEU A 350 -33.38 -7.99 12.61
N GLU A 351 -34.42 -8.80 12.48
CA GLU A 351 -35.81 -8.39 12.78
C GLU A 351 -36.19 -8.51 14.26
N SER A 352 -35.60 -9.48 14.97
CA SER A 352 -35.97 -9.88 16.32
C SER A 352 -34.73 -10.17 17.17
N LEU A 353 -34.81 -9.83 18.46
CA LEU A 353 -33.76 -10.08 19.46
C LEU A 353 -34.00 -11.39 20.26
N GLU A 354 -34.88 -12.26 19.78
CA GLU A 354 -35.00 -13.60 20.36
C GLU A 354 -33.71 -14.40 20.14
N ASN A 355 -33.28 -15.15 21.16
CA ASN A 355 -32.01 -15.91 21.12
C ASN A 355 -31.91 -16.83 19.88
N HIS A 356 -33.03 -17.43 19.46
CA HIS A 356 -33.08 -18.26 18.27
C HIS A 356 -32.76 -17.47 16.99
N ASP A 357 -33.29 -16.25 16.85
CA ASP A 357 -33.08 -15.43 15.65
C ASP A 357 -31.67 -14.86 15.59
N ILE A 358 -31.10 -14.45 16.73
CA ILE A 358 -29.70 -14.01 16.83
C ILE A 358 -28.76 -15.15 16.44
N ASN A 359 -28.94 -16.34 17.02
CA ASN A 359 -28.12 -17.50 16.71
C ASN A 359 -28.24 -17.92 15.25
N ARG A 360 -29.46 -17.90 14.68
CA ARG A 360 -29.68 -18.16 13.26
C ARG A 360 -28.93 -17.15 12.39
N PHE A 361 -29.06 -15.86 12.69
CA PHE A 361 -28.38 -14.79 11.95
C PHE A 361 -26.86 -14.96 11.95
N LEU A 362 -26.25 -15.16 13.12
CA LEU A 362 -24.79 -15.34 13.24
C LEU A 362 -24.32 -16.63 12.57
N SER A 363 -25.07 -17.72 12.70
CA SER A 363 -24.76 -18.99 12.05
C SER A 363 -24.80 -18.87 10.53
N THR A 364 -25.85 -18.23 9.98
CA THR A 364 -25.94 -17.95 8.54
C THR A 364 -24.80 -17.05 8.05
N LEU A 365 -24.42 -16.04 8.84
CA LEU A 365 -23.31 -15.15 8.51
C LEU A 365 -21.96 -15.89 8.45
N VAL A 366 -21.66 -16.70 9.47
CA VAL A 366 -20.44 -17.52 9.51
C VAL A 366 -20.42 -18.51 8.36
N GLU A 367 -21.52 -19.23 8.13
CA GLU A 367 -21.59 -20.23 7.05
C GLU A 367 -21.38 -19.59 5.67
N LYS A 368 -22.04 -18.46 5.40
CA LYS A 368 -21.83 -17.71 4.15
C LYS A 368 -20.36 -17.27 3.98
N THR A 369 -19.73 -16.83 5.06
CA THR A 369 -18.33 -16.38 5.05
C THR A 369 -17.38 -17.55 4.78
N ILE A 370 -17.62 -18.70 5.40
CA ILE A 370 -16.84 -19.93 5.18
C ILE A 370 -16.97 -20.39 3.73
N ILE A 371 -18.18 -20.47 3.19
CA ILE A 371 -18.42 -20.81 1.77
C ILE A 371 -17.64 -19.86 0.86
N THR A 372 -17.69 -18.56 1.13
CA THR A 372 -16.96 -17.54 0.35
C THR A 372 -15.44 -17.80 0.35
N LEU A 373 -14.88 -18.19 1.50
CA LEU A 373 -13.46 -18.50 1.64
C LEU A 373 -13.08 -19.85 1.03
N GLU A 374 -13.96 -20.85 1.06
CA GLU A 374 -13.78 -22.14 0.38
C GLU A 374 -13.83 -22.00 -1.14
N ASP A 375 -14.72 -21.15 -1.66
CA ASP A 375 -14.80 -20.79 -3.08
C ASP A 375 -13.52 -20.09 -3.54
N ALA A 376 -12.99 -19.17 -2.71
CA ALA A 376 -11.69 -18.53 -2.90
C ALA A 376 -10.49 -19.45 -2.62
N LYS A 377 -10.72 -20.73 -2.28
CA LYS A 377 -9.70 -21.73 -1.95
C LYS A 377 -8.75 -21.31 -0.84
N CYS A 378 -9.17 -20.41 0.05
CA CYS A 378 -8.36 -19.92 1.17
C CYS A 378 -8.41 -20.85 2.39
N ILE A 379 -9.52 -21.55 2.57
CA ILE A 379 -9.72 -22.53 3.65
C ILE A 379 -10.33 -23.82 3.11
N VAL A 380 -10.31 -24.86 3.95
CA VAL A 380 -10.98 -26.13 3.70
C VAL A 380 -11.65 -26.62 4.98
N THR A 381 -12.90 -27.08 4.88
CA THR A 381 -13.56 -27.83 5.94
C THR A 381 -13.00 -29.26 5.99
N LEU A 382 -12.63 -29.73 7.19
CA LEU A 382 -12.14 -31.09 7.41
C LEU A 382 -13.23 -32.15 7.18
N GLU A 383 -12.83 -33.41 7.00
CA GLU A 383 -13.74 -34.54 6.71
C GLU A 383 -14.82 -34.76 7.78
N ASP A 384 -14.56 -34.32 9.02
CA ASP A 384 -15.53 -34.36 10.13
C ASP A 384 -16.66 -33.33 10.00
N GLY A 385 -16.59 -32.45 8.99
CA GLY A 385 -17.54 -31.37 8.73
C GLY A 385 -17.51 -30.23 9.76
N ARG A 386 -16.60 -30.28 10.74
CA ARG A 386 -16.59 -29.36 11.90
C ARG A 386 -15.31 -28.55 11.99
N GLY A 387 -14.17 -29.16 11.67
CA GLY A 387 -12.88 -28.48 11.68
C GLY A 387 -12.67 -27.60 10.45
N LEU A 388 -11.94 -26.51 10.64
CA LEU A 388 -11.48 -25.60 9.59
C LEU A 388 -9.96 -25.64 9.54
N SER A 389 -9.41 -25.73 8.34
CA SER A 389 -7.97 -25.65 8.09
C SER A 389 -7.67 -24.63 7.00
N THR A 390 -6.49 -24.01 7.07
CA THR A 390 -6.03 -23.04 6.08
C THR A 390 -5.29 -23.73 4.94
N THR A 391 -5.49 -23.25 3.72
CA THR A 391 -4.70 -23.66 2.54
C THR A 391 -3.49 -22.75 2.35
N SER A 392 -2.60 -23.08 1.41
CA SER A 392 -1.50 -22.17 1.02
C SER A 392 -2.01 -20.80 0.55
N LEU A 393 -3.13 -20.73 -0.17
CA LEU A 393 -3.72 -19.45 -0.62
C LEU A 393 -4.23 -18.61 0.56
N GLY A 394 -4.84 -19.22 1.57
CA GLY A 394 -5.27 -18.51 2.77
C GLY A 394 -4.09 -17.89 3.52
N ARG A 395 -2.98 -18.65 3.64
CA ARG A 395 -1.73 -18.18 4.23
C ARG A 395 -1.11 -17.03 3.43
N ILE A 396 -1.05 -17.14 2.10
CA ILE A 396 -0.53 -16.10 1.20
C ILE A 396 -1.36 -14.82 1.35
N ALA A 397 -2.70 -14.92 1.30
CA ALA A 397 -3.59 -13.77 1.50
C ALA A 397 -3.37 -13.07 2.84
N SER A 398 -3.28 -13.85 3.92
CA SER A 398 -3.06 -13.31 5.26
C SER A 398 -1.68 -12.64 5.39
N PHE A 399 -0.63 -13.27 4.84
CA PHE A 399 0.75 -12.81 4.91
C PHE A 399 0.99 -11.51 4.14
N TYR A 400 0.48 -11.40 2.91
CA TYR A 400 0.63 -10.20 2.07
C TYR A 400 -0.46 -9.15 2.28
N TYR A 401 -1.42 -9.44 3.16
CA TYR A 401 -2.56 -8.57 3.47
C TYR A 401 -3.39 -8.28 2.21
N LEU A 402 -3.78 -9.35 1.50
CA LEU A 402 -4.57 -9.29 0.27
C LEU A 402 -5.99 -9.81 0.50
N SER A 403 -6.93 -9.33 -0.31
CA SER A 403 -8.31 -9.79 -0.30
C SER A 403 -8.43 -11.25 -0.78
N HIS A 404 -9.35 -12.01 -0.19
CA HIS A 404 -9.75 -13.32 -0.69
C HIS A 404 -10.26 -13.27 -2.14
N GLU A 405 -10.85 -12.15 -2.58
CA GLU A 405 -11.27 -11.96 -3.97
C GLU A 405 -10.06 -11.93 -4.92
N THR A 406 -8.94 -11.34 -4.48
CA THR A 406 -7.69 -11.40 -5.23
C THR A 406 -7.18 -12.83 -5.33
N MET A 407 -7.26 -13.63 -4.27
CA MET A 407 -6.87 -15.05 -4.35
C MET A 407 -7.75 -15.84 -5.31
N LEU A 408 -9.05 -15.60 -5.32
CA LEU A 408 -9.98 -16.21 -6.28
C LEU A 408 -9.62 -15.83 -7.73
N HIS A 409 -9.30 -14.56 -7.98
CA HIS A 409 -8.84 -14.09 -9.29
C HIS A 409 -7.52 -14.73 -9.71
N LEU A 410 -6.54 -14.79 -8.81
CA LEU A 410 -5.24 -15.41 -9.08
C LEU A 410 -5.38 -16.92 -9.36
N GLN A 411 -6.22 -17.63 -8.60
CA GLN A 411 -6.49 -19.05 -8.82
C GLN A 411 -7.09 -19.33 -10.20
N LYS A 412 -7.95 -18.44 -10.71
CA LYS A 412 -8.58 -18.57 -12.03
C LYS A 412 -7.70 -18.13 -13.18
N SER A 413 -6.83 -17.14 -12.95
CA SER A 413 -6.10 -16.44 -14.01
C SER A 413 -4.67 -16.92 -14.19
N LEU A 414 -4.01 -17.40 -13.13
CA LEU A 414 -2.63 -17.89 -13.21
C LEU A 414 -2.57 -19.29 -13.83
N GLY A 415 -1.50 -19.54 -14.59
CA GLY A 415 -1.19 -20.83 -15.23
C GLY A 415 0.32 -21.04 -15.36
N ASP A 416 0.73 -22.16 -15.95
CA ASP A 416 2.14 -22.60 -16.05
C ASP A 416 2.97 -21.88 -17.12
N MET A 417 2.33 -21.31 -18.15
CA MET A 417 3.00 -20.77 -19.34
C MET A 417 2.59 -19.33 -19.71
N LEU A 418 2.11 -18.53 -18.76
CA LEU A 418 1.60 -17.17 -19.02
C LEU A 418 2.66 -16.17 -19.49
N THR A 419 2.35 -15.38 -20.51
CA THR A 419 3.27 -14.37 -21.05
C THR A 419 3.45 -13.17 -20.12
N GLN A 420 4.43 -12.32 -20.40
CA GLN A 420 4.64 -11.08 -19.63
C GLN A 420 3.41 -10.15 -19.67
N GLU A 421 2.70 -10.13 -20.80
CA GLU A 421 1.49 -9.33 -21.01
C GLU A 421 0.31 -9.90 -20.21
N ASP A 422 0.13 -11.22 -20.23
CA ASP A 422 -0.90 -11.90 -19.42
C ASP A 422 -0.70 -11.65 -17.92
N LEU A 423 0.55 -11.67 -17.46
CA LEU A 423 0.88 -11.42 -16.05
C LEU A 423 0.66 -9.96 -15.65
N LEU A 424 0.98 -9.01 -16.53
CA LEU A 424 0.66 -7.60 -16.30
C LEU A 424 -0.86 -7.39 -16.24
N GLN A 425 -1.61 -8.01 -17.15
CA GLN A 425 -3.07 -7.98 -17.14
C GLN A 425 -3.63 -8.58 -15.84
N CYS A 426 -3.11 -9.75 -15.42
CA CYS A 426 -3.50 -10.41 -14.19
C CYS A 426 -3.26 -9.52 -12.95
N LEU A 427 -2.08 -8.88 -12.86
CA LEU A 427 -1.75 -7.92 -11.81
C LEU A 427 -2.73 -6.74 -11.76
N CYS A 428 -3.20 -6.26 -12.92
CA CYS A 428 -4.10 -5.09 -12.97
C CYS A 428 -5.54 -5.39 -12.55
N HIS A 429 -5.96 -6.66 -12.62
CA HIS A 429 -7.34 -7.09 -12.33
C HIS A 429 -7.58 -7.54 -10.88
N VAL A 430 -6.57 -7.40 -10.01
CA VAL A 430 -6.69 -7.70 -8.58
C VAL A 430 -7.62 -6.72 -7.84
N HIS A 431 -8.27 -7.19 -6.77
CA HIS A 431 -9.26 -6.41 -6.02
C HIS A 431 -8.66 -5.15 -5.38
N GLU A 432 -7.37 -5.17 -5.02
CA GLU A 432 -6.69 -4.01 -4.42
C GLU A 432 -6.73 -2.77 -5.34
N TYR A 433 -6.84 -2.96 -6.66
CA TYR A 433 -6.98 -1.86 -7.62
C TYR A 433 -8.42 -1.46 -7.89
N SER A 434 -9.43 -2.19 -7.42
CA SER A 434 -10.84 -1.78 -7.55
C SER A 434 -11.16 -0.46 -6.84
N GLN A 435 -10.28 -0.06 -5.90
CA GLN A 435 -10.37 1.20 -5.14
C GLN A 435 -9.67 2.38 -5.82
N LEU A 436 -8.98 2.17 -6.96
CA LEU A 436 -8.30 3.25 -7.69
C LEU A 436 -9.34 4.26 -8.20
N PRO A 437 -9.21 5.56 -7.87
CA PRO A 437 -10.21 6.54 -8.28
C PRO A 437 -10.20 6.74 -9.80
N VAL A 438 -11.38 6.65 -10.41
CA VAL A 438 -11.65 7.15 -11.77
C VAL A 438 -12.55 8.37 -11.66
N ARG A 439 -11.98 9.54 -11.88
CA ARG A 439 -12.66 10.83 -11.67
C ARG A 439 -13.44 11.24 -12.92
N HIS A 440 -14.31 12.22 -12.74
CA HIS A 440 -15.11 12.78 -13.83
C HIS A 440 -14.22 13.23 -15.01
N ASN A 441 -14.56 12.81 -16.24
CA ASN A 441 -13.82 13.02 -17.50
C ASN A 441 -12.46 12.31 -17.61
N GLU A 442 -12.08 11.45 -16.66
CA GLU A 442 -10.83 10.68 -16.80
C GLU A 442 -10.93 9.56 -17.84
N ASP A 443 -12.12 9.14 -18.23
CA ASP A 443 -12.36 8.23 -19.37
C ASP A 443 -11.73 8.76 -20.67
N ASN A 444 -11.92 10.05 -20.95
CA ASN A 444 -11.33 10.72 -22.11
C ASN A 444 -9.79 10.80 -22.02
N LEU A 445 -9.29 11.12 -20.82
CA LEU A 445 -7.84 11.18 -20.57
C LEU A 445 -7.18 9.79 -20.67
N ASN A 446 -7.86 8.75 -20.17
CA ASN A 446 -7.46 7.36 -20.32
C ASN A 446 -7.44 6.95 -21.80
N GLY A 447 -8.42 7.41 -22.60
CA GLY A 447 -8.45 7.18 -24.04
C GLY A 447 -7.26 7.80 -24.79
N GLU A 448 -6.85 9.01 -24.43
CA GLU A 448 -5.63 9.63 -25.01
C GLU A 448 -4.35 8.94 -24.52
N LEU A 449 -4.27 8.59 -23.23
CA LEU A 449 -3.12 7.87 -22.67
C LEU A 449 -2.96 6.47 -23.29
N ALA A 450 -4.07 5.77 -23.57
CA ALA A 450 -4.08 4.46 -24.20
C ALA A 450 -3.41 4.47 -25.58
N LYS A 451 -3.56 5.54 -26.36
CA LYS A 451 -2.92 5.66 -27.69
C LYS A 451 -1.39 5.75 -27.61
N LEU A 452 -0.85 6.20 -26.46
CA LEU A 452 0.58 6.31 -26.22
C LEU A 452 1.18 5.01 -25.63
N CYS A 453 0.34 4.13 -25.09
CA CYS A 453 0.76 2.92 -24.40
C CYS A 453 1.09 1.78 -25.41
N PRO A 454 2.16 1.00 -25.18
CA PRO A 454 2.55 -0.07 -26.10
C PRO A 454 1.54 -1.23 -26.23
N LEU A 455 0.83 -1.56 -25.14
CA LEU A 455 -0.14 -2.65 -25.09
C LEU A 455 -1.57 -2.11 -25.18
N PRO A 456 -2.43 -2.71 -26.02
CA PRO A 456 -3.80 -2.28 -26.16
C PRO A 456 -4.60 -2.53 -24.88
N VAL A 457 -5.61 -1.69 -24.65
CA VAL A 457 -6.59 -1.86 -23.57
C VAL A 457 -8.00 -1.85 -24.16
N ASP A 458 -8.98 -2.35 -23.40
CA ASP A 458 -10.38 -2.28 -23.80
C ASP A 458 -10.89 -0.82 -23.75
N PHE A 459 -11.13 -0.24 -24.92
CA PHE A 459 -11.64 1.13 -25.07
C PHE A 459 -13.09 1.29 -24.58
N ILE A 460 -13.83 0.20 -24.37
CA ILE A 460 -15.19 0.25 -23.81
C ILE A 460 -15.14 0.52 -22.30
N GLN A 461 -14.06 0.11 -21.63
CA GLN A 461 -13.91 0.15 -20.17
C GLN A 461 -12.92 1.23 -19.70
N LEU A 462 -12.82 2.35 -20.41
CA LEU A 462 -11.91 3.45 -20.02
C LEU A 462 -12.27 4.12 -18.69
N ASP A 463 -13.47 3.84 -18.17
CA ASP A 463 -13.92 4.26 -16.85
C ASP A 463 -13.64 3.21 -15.75
N SER A 464 -12.99 2.08 -16.09
CA SER A 464 -12.63 1.02 -15.16
C SER A 464 -11.35 1.37 -14.39
N PRO A 465 -11.33 1.15 -13.06
CA PRO A 465 -10.12 1.33 -12.27
C PRO A 465 -9.00 0.36 -12.67
N HIS A 466 -9.33 -0.85 -13.14
CA HIS A 466 -8.36 -1.85 -13.59
C HIS A 466 -7.67 -1.45 -14.91
N VAL A 467 -8.44 -0.91 -15.86
CA VAL A 467 -7.89 -0.35 -17.11
C VAL A 467 -6.98 0.83 -16.81
N LYS A 468 -7.39 1.71 -15.89
CA LYS A 468 -6.53 2.80 -15.44
C LYS A 468 -5.23 2.29 -14.80
N ALA A 469 -5.28 1.30 -13.91
CA ALA A 469 -4.07 0.70 -13.32
C ALA A 469 -3.12 0.15 -14.40
N HIS A 470 -3.67 -0.52 -15.42
CA HIS A 470 -2.92 -1.03 -16.56
C HIS A 470 -2.22 0.10 -17.34
N LEU A 471 -2.94 1.17 -17.68
CA LEU A 471 -2.38 2.35 -18.35
C LEU A 471 -1.28 3.03 -17.52
N LEU A 472 -1.47 3.15 -16.20
CA LEU A 472 -0.48 3.78 -15.31
C LEU A 472 0.81 2.96 -15.20
N LEU A 473 0.73 1.63 -15.15
CA LEU A 473 1.92 0.75 -15.17
C LEU A 473 2.65 0.83 -16.51
N GLN A 474 1.92 0.84 -17.62
CA GLN A 474 2.53 1.03 -18.95
C GLN A 474 3.20 2.40 -19.08
N ALA A 475 2.55 3.46 -18.62
CA ALA A 475 3.10 4.81 -18.61
C ALA A 475 4.35 4.90 -17.73
N HIS A 476 4.36 4.18 -16.60
CA HIS A 476 5.54 4.05 -15.74
C HIS A 476 6.71 3.36 -16.46
N PHE A 477 6.48 2.23 -17.13
CA PHE A 477 7.56 1.52 -17.85
C PHE A 477 8.09 2.30 -19.06
N SER A 478 7.22 3.06 -19.72
CA SER A 478 7.54 3.83 -20.93
C SER A 478 7.96 5.27 -20.65
N HIS A 479 7.97 5.72 -19.39
CA HIS A 479 8.19 7.12 -19.02
C HIS A 479 7.27 8.12 -19.74
N ILE A 480 6.00 7.75 -19.96
CA ILE A 480 5.03 8.62 -20.63
C ILE A 480 4.66 9.77 -19.69
N GLN A 481 4.63 11.00 -20.22
CA GLN A 481 4.17 12.17 -19.48
C GLN A 481 2.70 12.02 -19.12
N LEU A 482 2.40 12.01 -17.82
CA LEU A 482 1.04 11.83 -17.33
C LEU A 482 0.20 13.12 -17.51
N PRO A 483 -1.12 13.01 -17.74
CA PRO A 483 -1.97 14.15 -18.08
C PRO A 483 -2.04 15.25 -17.01
N CYS A 484 -2.03 14.86 -15.73
CA CYS A 484 -2.13 15.79 -14.60
C CYS A 484 -1.54 15.19 -13.32
N THR A 485 -1.42 16.02 -12.27
CA THR A 485 -0.88 15.66 -10.95
C THR A 485 -1.65 14.54 -10.24
N ASP A 486 -2.94 14.38 -10.56
CA ASP A 486 -3.76 13.27 -10.05
C ASP A 486 -3.21 11.92 -10.50
N TYR A 487 -2.85 11.78 -11.78
CA TYR A 487 -2.32 10.53 -12.33
C TYR A 487 -0.98 10.15 -11.69
N TYR A 488 -0.11 11.12 -11.37
CA TYR A 488 1.12 10.83 -10.61
C TYR A 488 0.83 10.29 -9.20
N THR A 489 -0.20 10.82 -8.53
CA THR A 489 -0.63 10.34 -7.21
C THR A 489 -1.18 8.92 -7.32
N ASP A 490 -1.98 8.66 -8.36
CA ASP A 490 -2.59 7.37 -8.62
C ASP A 490 -1.53 6.32 -9.00
N THR A 491 -0.55 6.67 -9.85
CA THR A 491 0.60 5.80 -10.18
C THR A 491 1.36 5.41 -8.94
N LYS A 492 1.65 6.35 -8.03
CA LYS A 492 2.29 6.02 -6.75
C LYS A 492 1.48 5.03 -5.94
N SER A 493 0.16 5.17 -5.93
CA SER A 493 -0.75 4.26 -5.21
C SER A 493 -0.74 2.86 -5.82
N VAL A 494 -0.69 2.75 -7.16
CA VAL A 494 -0.53 1.47 -7.87
C VAL A 494 0.83 0.82 -7.56
N LEU A 495 1.92 1.56 -7.68
CA LEU A 495 3.28 1.07 -7.43
C LEU A 495 3.50 0.68 -5.96
N ASP A 496 2.86 1.37 -5.02
CA ASP A 496 2.95 1.06 -3.60
C ASP A 496 2.37 -0.31 -3.23
N GLN A 497 1.45 -0.82 -4.05
CA GLN A 497 0.73 -2.09 -3.88
C GLN A 497 1.30 -3.21 -4.72
N SER A 498 1.88 -2.90 -5.89
CA SER A 498 2.31 -3.88 -6.89
C SER A 498 3.30 -4.91 -6.35
N ILE A 499 4.28 -4.51 -5.53
CA ILE A 499 5.34 -5.41 -5.05
C ILE A 499 4.78 -6.54 -4.18
N ARG A 500 3.89 -6.24 -3.22
CA ARG A 500 3.30 -7.28 -2.36
C ARG A 500 2.38 -8.22 -3.13
N ILE A 501 1.69 -7.70 -4.15
CA ILE A 501 0.80 -8.50 -5.01
C ILE A 501 1.64 -9.42 -5.90
N LEU A 502 2.71 -8.90 -6.53
CA LEU A 502 3.64 -9.70 -7.33
C LEU A 502 4.34 -10.78 -6.49
N GLN A 503 4.71 -10.47 -5.24
CA GLN A 503 5.27 -11.47 -4.33
C GLN A 503 4.27 -12.58 -4.00
N ALA A 504 3.00 -12.24 -3.80
CA ALA A 504 1.94 -13.22 -3.63
C ALA A 504 1.75 -14.07 -4.89
N MET A 505 1.71 -13.46 -6.08
CA MET A 505 1.62 -14.19 -7.35
C MET A 505 2.78 -15.17 -7.52
N VAL A 506 4.01 -14.77 -7.17
CA VAL A 506 5.20 -15.65 -7.18
C VAL A 506 4.99 -16.84 -6.25
N ASP A 507 4.48 -16.64 -5.04
CA ASP A 507 4.23 -17.74 -4.10
C ASP A 507 3.11 -18.67 -4.57
N VAL A 508 2.04 -18.12 -5.17
CA VAL A 508 0.98 -18.95 -5.76
C VAL A 508 1.53 -19.82 -6.88
N CYS A 509 2.35 -19.27 -7.77
CA CYS A 509 2.96 -20.06 -8.86
C CYS A 509 3.99 -21.07 -8.35
N ALA A 510 4.75 -20.74 -7.30
CA ALA A 510 5.72 -21.64 -6.69
C ALA A 510 5.05 -22.84 -6.02
N GLU A 511 3.94 -22.64 -5.32
CA GLU A 511 3.14 -23.72 -4.72
C GLU A 511 2.54 -24.67 -5.78
N GLN A 512 2.36 -24.21 -7.02
CA GLN A 512 1.92 -25.04 -8.15
C GLN A 512 3.07 -25.65 -8.96
N GLY A 513 4.32 -25.34 -8.63
CA GLY A 513 5.50 -25.84 -9.37
C GLY A 513 5.70 -25.19 -10.75
N TRP A 514 5.10 -24.01 -11.03
CA TRP A 514 5.15 -23.38 -12.35
C TRP A 514 6.42 -22.54 -12.57
N LEU A 515 7.45 -23.14 -13.16
CA LEU A 515 8.76 -22.48 -13.34
C LEU A 515 8.69 -21.25 -14.24
N ALA A 516 8.16 -21.39 -15.45
CA ALA A 516 8.20 -20.33 -16.46
C ALA A 516 7.44 -19.07 -16.00
N THR A 517 6.22 -19.26 -15.48
CA THR A 517 5.42 -18.16 -14.90
C THR A 517 6.10 -17.50 -13.72
N THR A 518 6.70 -18.29 -12.82
CA THR A 518 7.41 -17.76 -11.64
C THR A 518 8.58 -16.86 -12.04
N LEU A 519 9.41 -17.28 -13.00
CA LEU A 519 10.53 -16.47 -13.50
C LEU A 519 10.05 -15.18 -14.18
N ARG A 520 8.96 -15.24 -14.97
CA ARG A 520 8.37 -14.05 -15.62
C ARG A 520 7.80 -13.05 -14.61
N LEU A 521 7.20 -13.53 -13.51
CA LEU A 521 6.76 -12.68 -12.41
C LEU A 521 7.93 -12.00 -11.68
N GLN A 522 9.04 -12.70 -11.48
CA GLN A 522 10.27 -12.11 -10.91
C GLN A 522 10.79 -10.99 -11.82
N LEU A 523 10.81 -11.20 -13.14
CA LEU A 523 11.15 -10.16 -14.12
C LEU A 523 10.14 -8.99 -14.13
N LEU A 524 8.84 -9.26 -13.97
CA LEU A 524 7.82 -8.19 -13.86
C LEU A 524 8.07 -7.30 -12.63
N MET A 525 8.54 -7.89 -11.52
CA MET A 525 8.91 -7.15 -10.31
C MET A 525 10.11 -6.22 -10.55
N GLN A 526 11.09 -6.66 -11.34
CA GLN A 526 12.21 -5.82 -11.75
C GLN A 526 11.76 -4.68 -12.69
N MET A 527 10.86 -4.95 -13.64
CA MET A 527 10.26 -3.94 -14.53
C MET A 527 9.56 -2.83 -13.74
N VAL A 528 8.76 -3.21 -12.73
CA VAL A 528 8.10 -2.27 -11.82
C VAL A 528 9.08 -1.45 -11.01
N SER A 529 10.13 -2.07 -10.48
CA SER A 529 11.13 -1.38 -9.66
C SER A 529 11.99 -0.42 -10.46
N GLN A 530 12.42 -0.79 -11.67
CA GLN A 530 13.29 0.03 -12.52
C GLN A 530 12.55 0.95 -13.49
N ALA A 531 11.21 0.85 -13.56
CA ALA A 531 10.39 1.59 -14.51
C ALA A 531 10.80 1.34 -15.97
N ARG A 532 11.01 0.07 -16.36
CA ARG A 532 11.47 -0.31 -17.70
C ARG A 532 10.73 -1.52 -18.22
N TRP A 533 10.62 -1.62 -19.55
CA TRP A 533 10.19 -2.85 -20.19
C TRP A 533 11.32 -3.88 -20.22
N LEU A 534 10.96 -5.17 -20.21
CA LEU A 534 11.94 -6.26 -20.33
C LEU A 534 12.78 -6.18 -21.61
N LYS A 535 12.20 -5.66 -22.70
CA LYS A 535 12.87 -5.48 -24.00
C LYS A 535 13.84 -4.30 -24.03
N ASP A 536 13.78 -3.40 -23.04
CA ASP A 536 14.66 -2.24 -22.99
C ASP A 536 16.07 -2.66 -22.56
N SER A 537 17.08 -1.90 -22.98
CA SER A 537 18.43 -2.17 -22.52
C SER A 537 18.56 -1.87 -21.02
N PRO A 538 19.11 -2.79 -20.20
CA PRO A 538 19.36 -2.54 -18.78
C PRO A 538 20.24 -1.31 -18.53
N LEU A 539 21.04 -0.89 -19.51
CA LEU A 539 21.87 0.33 -19.42
C LEU A 539 21.05 1.60 -19.19
N THR A 540 19.80 1.62 -19.66
CA THR A 540 18.88 2.76 -19.46
C THR A 540 18.37 2.88 -18.03
N THR A 541 18.70 1.94 -17.14
CA THR A 541 18.44 2.08 -15.69
C THR A 541 19.43 3.04 -15.02
N LEU A 542 20.57 3.32 -15.65
CA LEU A 542 21.57 4.26 -15.16
C LEU A 542 21.06 5.71 -15.27
N PRO A 543 21.47 6.61 -14.36
CA PRO A 543 21.07 8.02 -14.43
C PRO A 543 21.50 8.65 -15.76
N HIS A 544 20.65 9.54 -16.30
CA HIS A 544 20.90 10.29 -17.54
C HIS A 544 21.03 9.48 -18.84
N ILE A 545 21.03 8.14 -18.79
CA ILE A 545 21.14 7.31 -19.99
C ILE A 545 19.77 7.12 -20.63
N GLU A 546 19.62 7.67 -21.83
CA GLU A 546 18.43 7.50 -22.66
C GLU A 546 18.63 6.48 -23.78
N ALA A 547 17.53 6.01 -24.37
CA ALA A 547 17.56 5.00 -25.43
C ALA A 547 18.38 5.43 -26.65
N HIS A 548 18.39 6.73 -27.00
CA HIS A 548 19.15 7.25 -28.13
C HIS A 548 20.69 7.17 -27.90
N MET A 549 21.13 7.20 -26.64
CA MET A 549 22.54 7.16 -26.24
C MET A 549 23.12 5.73 -26.27
N LEU A 550 22.30 4.70 -26.46
CA LEU A 550 22.75 3.29 -26.43
C LEU A 550 23.81 2.97 -27.51
N HIS A 551 23.89 3.77 -28.57
CA HIS A 551 24.91 3.61 -29.60
C HIS A 551 26.34 3.88 -29.09
N LEU A 552 26.51 4.66 -28.01
CA LEU A 552 27.80 4.93 -27.37
C LEU A 552 28.42 3.64 -26.80
N PHE A 553 27.59 2.77 -26.24
CA PHE A 553 28.01 1.51 -25.62
C PHE A 553 28.28 0.38 -26.62
N ARG A 554 27.75 0.48 -27.86
CA ARG A 554 27.91 -0.56 -28.89
C ARG A 554 29.32 -0.64 -29.49
N LYS A 555 30.08 0.46 -29.42
CA LYS A 555 31.44 0.54 -30.00
C LYS A 555 32.43 -0.38 -29.30
N ARG A 556 32.15 -0.79 -28.05
CA ARG A 556 33.05 -1.53 -27.18
C ARG A 556 32.30 -2.65 -26.46
N LYS A 557 32.77 -3.90 -26.61
CA LYS A 557 32.12 -5.07 -26.00
C LYS A 557 32.11 -5.01 -24.47
N ASP A 558 33.14 -4.45 -23.86
CA ASP A 558 33.25 -4.28 -22.41
C ASP A 558 32.29 -3.21 -21.84
N LEU A 559 31.64 -2.41 -22.69
CA LEU A 559 30.63 -1.43 -22.29
C LEU A 559 29.20 -1.90 -22.57
N SER A 560 29.01 -3.11 -23.11
CA SER A 560 27.72 -3.55 -23.66
C SER A 560 26.68 -4.00 -22.64
N THR A 561 27.08 -4.34 -21.42
CA THR A 561 26.19 -4.85 -20.36
C THR A 561 26.49 -4.22 -19.00
N LEU A 562 25.52 -4.22 -18.09
CA LEU A 562 25.74 -3.71 -16.73
C LEU A 562 26.88 -4.43 -15.99
N PRO A 563 26.96 -5.78 -15.97
CA PRO A 563 28.05 -6.47 -15.28
C PRO A 563 29.44 -6.10 -15.79
N THR A 564 29.60 -5.89 -17.09
CA THR A 564 30.90 -5.49 -17.65
C THR A 564 31.23 -4.04 -17.25
N LEU A 565 30.27 -3.12 -17.34
CA LEU A 565 30.44 -1.72 -16.94
C LEU A 565 30.83 -1.55 -15.47
N MET A 566 30.30 -2.40 -14.58
CA MET A 566 30.62 -2.38 -13.15
C MET A 566 32.11 -2.63 -12.87
N THR A 567 32.84 -3.25 -13.81
CA THR A 567 34.29 -3.53 -13.68
C THR A 567 35.19 -2.52 -14.39
N VAL A 568 34.61 -1.61 -15.18
CA VAL A 568 35.36 -0.68 -16.03
C VAL A 568 35.89 0.52 -15.22
N PRO A 569 37.14 0.97 -15.44
CA PRO A 569 37.67 2.18 -14.80
C PRO A 569 36.93 3.46 -15.25
N TYR A 570 36.87 4.45 -14.37
CA TYR A 570 36.19 5.73 -14.63
C TYR A 570 36.59 6.37 -15.96
N ASN A 571 37.90 6.50 -16.24
CA ASN A 571 38.39 7.16 -17.45
C ASN A 571 37.85 6.52 -18.73
N THR A 572 37.77 5.20 -18.74
CA THR A 572 37.27 4.44 -19.88
C THR A 572 35.78 4.67 -20.13
N LEU A 573 34.99 4.75 -19.05
CA LEU A 573 33.57 5.10 -19.13
C LEU A 573 33.40 6.55 -19.59
N ALA A 574 34.17 7.48 -19.00
CA ALA A 574 34.09 8.90 -19.31
C ALA A 574 34.44 9.18 -20.77
N ASP A 575 35.49 8.56 -21.30
CA ASP A 575 35.89 8.71 -22.71
C ASP A 575 34.78 8.28 -23.68
N ALA A 576 33.96 7.30 -23.31
CA ALA A 576 32.83 6.85 -24.12
C ALA A 576 31.60 7.76 -24.04
N LEU A 577 31.43 8.50 -22.93
CA LEU A 577 30.22 9.28 -22.64
C LEU A 577 30.38 10.79 -22.83
N ARG A 578 31.61 11.31 -22.83
CA ARG A 578 31.92 12.76 -22.97
C ARG A 578 31.40 13.40 -24.25
N SER A 579 31.00 12.61 -25.26
CA SER A 579 30.38 13.15 -26.47
C SER A 579 28.99 13.71 -26.25
N GLU A 580 28.26 13.23 -25.23
CA GLU A 580 26.85 13.59 -25.00
C GLU A 580 26.54 13.99 -23.55
N LEU A 581 27.40 13.66 -22.59
CA LEU A 581 27.18 13.92 -21.16
C LEU A 581 28.30 14.77 -20.56
N ASP A 582 27.94 15.60 -19.58
CA ASP A 582 28.90 16.37 -18.80
C ASP A 582 29.60 15.52 -17.73
N GLU A 583 30.73 16.01 -17.21
CA GLU A 583 31.54 15.27 -16.24
C GLU A 583 30.78 15.01 -14.92
N GLY A 584 29.84 15.87 -14.54
CA GLY A 584 28.99 15.68 -13.35
C GLY A 584 28.00 14.54 -13.52
N GLN A 585 27.35 14.44 -14.69
CA GLN A 585 26.46 13.35 -15.06
C GLN A 585 27.23 12.01 -15.12
N ILE A 586 28.42 12.01 -15.71
CA ILE A 586 29.29 10.83 -15.79
C ILE A 586 29.71 10.36 -14.40
N GLN A 587 30.06 11.28 -13.49
CA GLN A 587 30.36 10.95 -12.10
C GLN A 587 29.17 10.33 -11.38
N GLN A 588 27.95 10.81 -11.62
CA GLN A 588 26.74 10.23 -11.05
C GLN A 588 26.50 8.81 -11.58
N ILE A 589 26.67 8.58 -12.88
CA ILE A 589 26.59 7.23 -13.48
C ILE A 589 27.60 6.29 -12.84
N TYR A 590 28.86 6.73 -12.73
CA TYR A 590 29.92 5.91 -12.15
C TYR A 590 29.65 5.60 -10.67
N LYS A 591 29.16 6.58 -9.90
CA LYS A 591 28.77 6.36 -8.49
C LYS A 591 27.70 5.28 -8.37
N VAL A 592 26.68 5.32 -9.24
CA VAL A 592 25.62 4.29 -9.27
C VAL A 592 26.21 2.93 -9.64
N LEU A 593 27.03 2.84 -10.69
CA LEU A 593 27.69 1.59 -11.10
C LEU A 593 28.52 0.95 -9.98
N GLN A 594 29.24 1.76 -9.18
CA GLN A 594 30.01 1.27 -8.04
C GLN A 594 29.13 0.79 -6.88
N SER A 595 27.89 1.28 -6.78
CA SER A 595 26.92 0.84 -5.76
C SER A 595 26.22 -0.47 -6.12
N LEU A 596 26.01 -0.75 -7.42
CA LEU A 596 25.30 -1.94 -7.89
C LEU A 596 25.92 -3.24 -7.35
N PRO A 597 25.12 -4.26 -7.00
CA PRO A 597 25.62 -5.44 -6.30
C PRO A 597 26.50 -6.33 -7.21
N GLN A 598 27.80 -6.43 -6.90
CA GLN A 598 28.71 -7.39 -7.52
C GLN A 598 28.76 -8.67 -6.69
N ILE A 599 27.93 -9.64 -7.04
CA ILE A 599 27.76 -10.88 -6.25
C ILE A 599 28.51 -12.04 -6.91
N ARG A 600 29.46 -12.62 -6.16
CA ARG A 600 30.10 -13.89 -6.50
C ARG A 600 29.36 -15.03 -5.80
N VAL A 601 29.16 -16.12 -6.54
CA VAL A 601 28.42 -17.30 -6.07
C VAL A 601 29.31 -18.53 -6.10
N GLU A 602 29.30 -19.29 -5.01
CA GLU A 602 29.90 -20.61 -4.88
C GLU A 602 28.78 -21.61 -4.55
N ILE A 603 28.72 -22.75 -5.25
CA ILE A 603 27.66 -23.76 -5.07
C ILE A 603 28.29 -25.09 -4.67
N THR A 604 27.72 -25.72 -3.65
CA THR A 604 28.09 -27.06 -3.19
C THR A 604 26.84 -27.92 -3.01
N VAL A 605 26.93 -29.23 -3.26
CA VAL A 605 25.88 -30.20 -2.94
C VAL A 605 26.27 -30.90 -1.65
N GLN A 606 25.32 -30.98 -0.72
CA GLN A 606 25.42 -31.69 0.55
C GLN A 606 24.42 -32.84 0.54
N GLY A 607 24.82 -34.01 1.03
CA GLY A 607 23.97 -35.18 1.15
C GLY A 607 24.79 -36.44 1.40
N TRP A 608 24.15 -37.58 1.24
CA TRP A 608 24.76 -38.89 1.49
C TRP A 608 25.25 -39.55 0.20
N TRP A 609 26.36 -40.27 0.30
CA TRP A 609 26.94 -41.11 -0.75
C TRP A 609 27.43 -42.45 -0.18
N GLU A 610 27.24 -43.54 -0.94
CA GLU A 610 27.65 -44.91 -0.52
C GLU A 610 29.13 -45.05 -0.14
N ASP A 611 30.02 -44.28 -0.78
CA ASP A 611 31.46 -44.41 -0.62
C ASP A 611 32.04 -43.60 0.54
N VAL A 612 31.38 -42.52 0.97
CA VAL A 612 31.92 -41.56 1.96
C VAL A 612 30.93 -41.22 3.09
N GLY A 613 29.67 -41.65 2.98
CA GLY A 613 28.59 -41.20 3.86
C GLY A 613 28.19 -39.75 3.56
N ASP A 614 27.89 -38.97 4.60
CA ASP A 614 27.59 -37.55 4.47
C ASP A 614 28.82 -36.76 4.00
N ALA A 615 28.68 -36.10 2.84
CA ALA A 615 29.75 -35.32 2.27
C ALA A 615 29.25 -33.97 1.73
N VAL A 616 30.21 -33.10 1.40
CA VAL A 616 29.96 -31.84 0.69
C VAL A 616 30.82 -31.83 -0.56
N LYS A 617 30.18 -31.88 -1.73
CA LYS A 617 30.87 -31.90 -3.03
C LYS A 617 30.69 -30.55 -3.74
N PRO A 618 31.77 -29.85 -4.15
CA PRO A 618 31.65 -28.58 -4.85
C PRO A 618 31.16 -28.77 -6.29
N ILE A 619 30.28 -27.89 -6.75
CA ILE A 619 29.82 -27.86 -8.14
C ILE A 619 30.74 -26.95 -8.93
N ARG A 620 31.46 -27.52 -9.90
CA ARG A 620 32.32 -26.75 -10.80
C ARG A 620 31.49 -26.06 -11.87
N LEU A 621 31.09 -24.82 -11.57
CA LEU A 621 30.34 -23.94 -12.46
C LEU A 621 31.00 -23.84 -13.84
N GLY A 622 30.21 -24.04 -14.91
CA GLY A 622 30.68 -23.95 -16.30
C GLY A 622 31.36 -25.21 -16.85
N THR A 623 31.47 -26.29 -16.06
CA THR A 623 31.93 -27.59 -16.55
C THR A 623 30.77 -28.56 -16.71
N LYS A 624 30.82 -29.42 -17.74
CA LYS A 624 29.81 -30.48 -17.96
C LYS A 624 30.06 -31.72 -17.07
N ASN A 625 30.89 -31.62 -16.05
CA ASN A 625 31.21 -32.77 -15.20
C ASN A 625 30.07 -32.97 -14.21
N PRO A 626 29.28 -34.05 -14.34
CA PRO A 626 28.14 -34.23 -13.46
C PRO A 626 28.61 -34.62 -12.05
N VAL A 627 27.83 -34.22 -11.05
CA VAL A 627 27.96 -34.77 -9.70
C VAL A 627 27.10 -36.03 -9.62
N MET A 628 27.71 -37.16 -9.28
CA MET A 628 26.98 -38.40 -9.04
C MET A 628 26.07 -38.23 -7.82
N VAL A 629 24.80 -38.57 -7.92
CA VAL A 629 23.82 -38.52 -6.83
C VAL A 629 22.88 -39.72 -6.91
N HIS A 630 22.32 -40.14 -5.78
CA HIS A 630 21.44 -41.30 -5.74
C HIS A 630 20.00 -40.94 -6.14
N THR A 631 19.31 -41.84 -6.83
CA THR A 631 17.87 -41.70 -7.17
C THR A 631 17.00 -41.76 -5.92
N SER A 632 15.88 -41.02 -5.90
CA SER A 632 14.93 -40.98 -4.77
C SER A 632 15.59 -40.63 -3.43
N HIS A 633 16.53 -39.69 -3.42
CA HIS A 633 17.19 -39.20 -2.21
C HIS A 633 17.07 -37.67 -2.14
N GLU A 634 17.06 -37.14 -0.92
CA GLU A 634 17.12 -35.70 -0.69
C GLU A 634 18.57 -35.20 -0.65
N TYR A 635 18.84 -34.13 -1.39
CA TYR A 635 20.11 -33.42 -1.38
C TYR A 635 19.87 -31.95 -1.08
N THR A 636 20.86 -31.30 -0.47
CA THR A 636 20.82 -29.87 -0.16
C THR A 636 21.90 -29.11 -0.93
N LEU A 637 21.48 -28.14 -1.74
CA LEU A 637 22.38 -27.15 -2.32
C LEU A 637 22.72 -26.10 -1.27
N SER A 638 24.01 -25.89 -1.03
CA SER A 638 24.53 -24.77 -0.25
C SER A 638 25.14 -23.73 -1.20
N ILE A 639 24.49 -22.57 -1.25
CA ILE A 639 24.83 -21.43 -2.11
C ILE A 639 25.45 -20.34 -1.23
N LYS A 640 26.73 -20.05 -1.45
CA LYS A 640 27.45 -18.99 -0.75
C LYS A 640 27.59 -17.78 -1.65
N PHE A 641 27.03 -16.67 -1.20
CA PHE A 641 27.14 -15.36 -1.80
C PHE A 641 28.28 -14.58 -1.16
N THR A 642 29.09 -13.90 -1.97
CA THR A 642 30.08 -12.92 -1.53
C THR A 642 29.91 -11.63 -2.33
N ARG A 643 29.59 -10.52 -1.66
CA ARG A 643 29.57 -9.20 -2.29
C ARG A 643 31.01 -8.68 -2.41
N VAL A 644 31.45 -8.45 -3.65
CA VAL A 644 32.82 -8.06 -3.98
C VAL A 644 33.03 -6.56 -3.78
N ASN A 645 32.05 -5.75 -4.17
CA ASN A 645 32.11 -4.30 -4.02
C ASN A 645 31.56 -3.83 -2.65
N ARG A 646 32.03 -2.68 -2.18
CA ARG A 646 31.53 -2.03 -0.95
C ARG A 646 30.69 -0.82 -1.33
N PRO A 647 29.36 -0.89 -1.26
CA PRO A 647 28.52 0.21 -1.70
C PRO A 647 28.59 1.36 -0.69
N THR A 648 28.51 2.59 -1.19
CA THR A 648 28.40 3.80 -0.37
C THR A 648 26.98 3.99 0.17
N GLU A 649 25.97 3.58 -0.62
CA GLU A 649 24.56 3.61 -0.26
C GLU A 649 24.03 2.17 -0.10
N ARG A 650 23.28 1.90 0.97
CA ARG A 650 22.80 0.54 1.28
C ARG A 650 21.50 0.15 0.59
N ARG A 651 20.80 1.13 0.01
CA ARG A 651 19.50 0.95 -0.63
C ARG A 651 19.68 0.72 -2.11
N ALA A 652 18.74 0.00 -2.71
CA ALA A 652 18.74 -0.24 -4.14
C ALA A 652 18.49 1.07 -4.90
N TYR A 653 19.20 1.24 -6.02
CA TYR A 653 19.00 2.37 -6.92
C TYR A 653 17.76 2.12 -7.79
N ALA A 654 16.66 2.82 -7.47
CA ALA A 654 15.38 2.75 -8.15
C ALA A 654 14.70 4.13 -8.15
N PRO A 655 15.19 5.11 -8.95
CA PRO A 655 14.82 6.52 -8.81
C PRO A 655 13.35 6.82 -9.14
N TYR A 656 12.71 5.97 -9.95
CA TYR A 656 11.30 6.12 -10.34
C TYR A 656 10.34 5.35 -9.43
N PHE A 657 10.86 4.51 -8.52
CA PHE A 657 10.02 3.80 -7.56
C PHE A 657 9.77 4.69 -6.32
N PRO A 658 8.52 4.86 -5.87
CA PRO A 658 8.17 5.90 -4.89
C PRO A 658 8.67 5.63 -3.47
N LYS A 659 8.99 4.39 -3.14
CA LYS A 659 9.45 3.98 -1.81
C LYS A 659 10.91 3.56 -1.86
N PRO A 660 11.69 3.84 -0.81
CA PRO A 660 13.02 3.25 -0.68
C PRO A 660 12.90 1.72 -0.68
N LYS A 661 13.76 1.04 -1.45
CA LYS A 661 13.79 -0.41 -1.59
C LYS A 661 15.17 -0.94 -1.19
N ASP A 662 15.19 -2.04 -0.48
CA ASP A 662 16.42 -2.78 -0.17
C ASP A 662 16.67 -3.83 -1.26
N GLU A 663 17.93 -4.21 -1.45
CA GLU A 663 18.31 -5.21 -2.47
C GLU A 663 17.89 -6.62 -2.02
N GLY A 664 17.01 -7.29 -2.77
CA GLY A 664 16.63 -8.68 -2.52
C GLY A 664 16.94 -9.58 -3.72
N TRP A 665 16.96 -10.90 -3.45
CA TRP A 665 17.14 -11.90 -4.49
C TRP A 665 16.17 -13.08 -4.32
N PHE A 666 15.81 -13.69 -5.44
CA PHE A 666 15.15 -14.98 -5.51
C PHE A 666 16.17 -16.04 -5.92
N LEU A 667 16.17 -17.15 -5.19
CA LEU A 667 16.82 -18.39 -5.59
C LEU A 667 15.74 -19.35 -6.03
N THR A 668 15.67 -19.59 -7.33
CA THR A 668 14.70 -20.49 -7.94
C THR A 668 15.45 -21.68 -8.52
N LEU A 669 15.19 -22.86 -8.00
CA LEU A 669 15.70 -24.12 -8.54
C LEU A 669 14.59 -24.78 -9.36
N GLY A 670 14.89 -25.10 -10.62
CA GLY A 670 13.93 -25.75 -11.50
C GLY A 670 14.57 -26.74 -12.45
N HIS A 671 13.72 -27.55 -13.06
CA HIS A 671 14.08 -28.47 -14.13
C HIS A 671 13.49 -27.97 -15.44
N VAL A 672 14.37 -27.55 -16.37
CA VAL A 672 13.98 -26.81 -17.57
C VAL A 672 13.15 -27.69 -18.52
N ASP A 673 13.50 -28.97 -18.66
CA ASP A 673 12.85 -29.87 -19.61
C ASP A 673 11.41 -30.23 -19.20
N SER A 674 11.12 -30.31 -17.89
CA SER A 674 9.75 -30.49 -17.38
C SER A 674 9.03 -29.18 -17.08
N VAL A 675 9.72 -28.04 -17.17
CA VAL A 675 9.22 -26.71 -16.80
C VAL A 675 8.72 -26.67 -15.35
N GLU A 676 9.37 -27.43 -14.48
CA GLU A 676 8.96 -27.61 -13.09
C GLU A 676 9.83 -26.81 -12.14
N LEU A 677 9.19 -26.07 -11.24
CA LEU A 677 9.85 -25.39 -10.14
C LEU A 677 9.95 -26.37 -8.97
N LEU A 678 11.18 -26.65 -8.54
CA LEU A 678 11.47 -27.59 -7.46
C LEU A 678 11.59 -26.91 -6.11
N ALA A 679 12.21 -25.72 -6.08
CA ALA A 679 12.35 -24.96 -4.86
C ALA A 679 12.48 -23.45 -5.12
N LEU A 680 11.95 -22.65 -4.21
CA LEU A 680 12.05 -21.21 -4.21
C LEU A 680 12.49 -20.70 -2.83
N LYS A 681 13.49 -19.82 -2.78
CA LYS A 681 13.93 -19.16 -1.55
C LYS A 681 14.21 -17.68 -1.78
N ARG A 682 13.71 -16.82 -0.90
CA ARG A 682 14.05 -15.38 -0.89
C ARG A 682 15.31 -15.14 -0.08
N VAL A 683 16.21 -14.33 -0.60
CA VAL A 683 17.47 -13.96 0.04
C VAL A 683 17.43 -12.47 0.39
N PRO A 684 17.65 -12.11 1.66
CA PRO A 684 17.71 -10.72 2.09
C PRO A 684 18.97 -10.01 1.54
N PRO A 685 19.10 -8.69 1.73
CA PRO A 685 20.27 -7.94 1.29
C PRO A 685 21.60 -8.56 1.74
N ILE A 686 22.52 -8.75 0.78
CA ILE A 686 23.82 -9.35 1.01
C ILE A 686 24.84 -8.23 1.27
N ASN A 687 25.21 -8.03 2.54
CA ASN A 687 26.16 -6.98 2.93
C ASN A 687 27.63 -7.37 2.69
N HIS A 688 28.00 -8.60 3.04
CA HIS A 688 29.36 -9.13 2.84
C HIS A 688 29.33 -10.56 2.34
N GLN A 689 28.88 -11.48 3.19
CA GLN A 689 28.69 -12.88 2.84
C GLN A 689 27.35 -13.37 3.36
N SER A 690 26.74 -14.31 2.65
CA SER A 690 25.51 -14.99 3.03
C SER A 690 25.57 -16.42 2.51
N SER A 691 25.13 -17.39 3.31
CA SER A 691 25.00 -18.78 2.86
C SER A 691 23.54 -19.19 2.94
N GLN A 692 23.03 -19.78 1.88
CA GLN A 692 21.65 -20.18 1.74
C GLN A 692 21.58 -21.64 1.34
N LEU A 693 20.76 -22.40 2.07
CA LEU A 693 20.48 -23.80 1.82
C LEU A 693 19.15 -23.95 1.06
N ILE A 694 19.12 -24.82 0.05
CA ILE A 694 17.93 -25.23 -0.71
C ILE A 694 17.94 -26.74 -0.85
N THR A 695 16.88 -27.41 -0.39
CA THR A 695 16.73 -28.86 -0.49
C THR A 695 15.94 -29.24 -1.74
N PHE A 696 16.29 -30.34 -2.37
CA PHE A 696 15.57 -30.93 -3.50
C PHE A 696 15.64 -32.46 -3.44
N SER A 697 14.61 -33.11 -4.00
CA SER A 697 14.55 -34.57 -4.10
C SER A 697 14.88 -35.01 -5.53
N THR A 698 15.67 -36.06 -5.66
CA THR A 698 16.02 -36.62 -6.97
C THR A 698 14.94 -37.57 -7.51
N PRO A 699 14.74 -37.64 -8.83
CA PRO A 699 13.74 -38.53 -9.41
C PRO A 699 14.17 -40.00 -9.33
N ILE A 700 13.21 -40.91 -9.54
CA ILE A 700 13.39 -42.37 -9.45
C ILE A 700 14.25 -42.91 -10.61
N LYS A 701 14.18 -42.29 -11.78
CA LYS A 701 14.84 -42.80 -12.99
C LYS A 701 16.32 -42.42 -12.97
N PRO A 702 17.25 -43.39 -13.09
CA PRO A 702 18.67 -43.11 -13.20
C PRO A 702 19.01 -42.47 -14.56
N GLY A 703 20.16 -41.80 -14.62
CA GLY A 703 20.68 -41.14 -15.81
C GLY A 703 20.98 -39.65 -15.62
N PRO A 704 21.35 -38.95 -16.70
CA PRO A 704 21.71 -37.54 -16.64
C PRO A 704 20.49 -36.68 -16.29
N TYR A 705 20.68 -35.76 -15.35
CA TYR A 705 19.64 -34.87 -14.86
C TYR A 705 20.22 -33.48 -14.65
N ILE A 706 19.68 -32.47 -15.32
CA ILE A 706 20.23 -31.11 -15.28
C ILE A 706 19.25 -30.21 -14.53
N LEU A 707 19.67 -29.77 -13.36
CA LEU A 707 18.95 -28.73 -12.63
C LEU A 707 19.48 -27.36 -13.04
N THR A 708 18.62 -26.36 -13.06
CA THR A 708 19.04 -24.97 -13.30
C THR A 708 18.69 -24.12 -12.08
N LEU A 709 19.70 -23.46 -11.53
CA LEU A 709 19.55 -22.47 -10.47
C LEU A 709 19.51 -21.07 -11.09
N TYR A 710 18.41 -20.37 -10.84
CA TYR A 710 18.22 -18.97 -11.20
C TYR A 710 18.38 -18.09 -9.95
N ILE A 711 19.22 -17.07 -10.07
CA ILE A 711 19.50 -16.09 -9.02
C ILE A 711 19.04 -14.74 -9.55
N PHE A 712 17.78 -14.40 -9.29
CA PHE A 712 17.14 -13.23 -9.87
C PHE A 712 17.05 -12.11 -8.84
N SER A 713 17.37 -10.88 -9.24
CA SER A 713 17.16 -9.73 -8.37
C SER A 713 15.66 -9.46 -8.25
N ASP A 714 15.20 -9.00 -7.08
CA ASP A 714 13.84 -8.49 -6.94
C ASP A 714 13.71 -7.01 -7.39
N THR A 715 14.83 -6.39 -7.80
CA THR A 715 14.94 -4.96 -8.06
C THR A 715 15.59 -4.64 -9.40
N TYR A 716 16.72 -5.25 -9.75
CA TYR A 716 17.54 -4.80 -10.89
C TYR A 716 17.34 -5.68 -12.12
N LEU A 717 17.18 -5.04 -13.28
CA LEU A 717 17.22 -5.72 -14.58
C LEU A 717 18.68 -5.95 -15.00
N GLY A 718 18.97 -7.13 -15.55
CA GLY A 718 20.27 -7.42 -16.17
C GLY A 718 21.41 -7.79 -15.21
N LEU A 719 21.10 -8.04 -13.93
CA LEU A 719 22.03 -8.58 -12.93
C LEU A 719 21.73 -10.04 -12.55
N ASP A 720 20.76 -10.66 -13.23
CA ASP A 720 20.34 -12.03 -12.98
C ASP A 720 21.41 -13.04 -13.42
N GLN A 721 21.54 -14.13 -12.66
CA GLN A 721 22.51 -15.19 -12.93
C GLN A 721 21.79 -16.53 -13.09
N GLN A 722 22.28 -17.36 -14.00
CA GLN A 722 21.77 -18.70 -14.25
C GLN A 722 22.93 -19.70 -14.23
N TYR A 723 22.75 -20.80 -13.51
CA TYR A 723 23.73 -21.87 -13.39
C TYR A 723 23.10 -23.22 -13.64
N ASP A 724 23.60 -23.94 -14.65
CA ASP A 724 23.24 -25.34 -14.85
C ASP A 724 24.08 -26.22 -13.92
N ILE A 725 23.40 -27.14 -13.25
CA ILE A 725 23.92 -28.09 -12.27
C ILE A 725 23.72 -29.49 -12.87
N PRO A 726 24.73 -30.02 -13.59
CA PRO A 726 24.65 -31.37 -14.13
C PRO A 726 24.79 -32.39 -13.01
N LEU A 727 23.82 -33.29 -12.91
CA LEU A 727 23.79 -34.42 -12.00
C LEU A 727 23.74 -35.72 -12.81
N ASP A 728 24.31 -36.79 -12.27
CA ASP A 728 24.18 -38.13 -12.83
C ASP A 728 23.58 -39.06 -11.78
N LEU A 729 22.35 -39.49 -12.04
CA LEU A 729 21.54 -40.25 -11.10
C LEU A 729 21.89 -41.73 -11.17
N VAL A 730 22.40 -42.26 -10.06
CA VAL A 730 22.69 -43.68 -9.89
C VAL A 730 21.69 -44.33 -8.96
N THR A 731 21.32 -45.57 -9.26
CA THR A 731 20.46 -46.36 -8.38
C THR A 731 21.22 -46.67 -7.10
N SER A 732 20.64 -46.34 -5.94
CA SER A 732 21.19 -46.76 -4.66
C SER A 732 21.10 -48.28 -4.53
N THR A 733 22.16 -48.92 -4.05
CA THR A 733 22.19 -50.34 -3.69
C THR A 733 21.61 -50.60 -2.30
N ILE A 734 21.37 -49.53 -1.53
CA ILE A 734 20.89 -49.55 -0.14
C ILE A 734 19.56 -48.78 -0.07
N THR A 735 18.55 -49.34 0.61
CA THR A 735 17.23 -48.68 0.75
C THR A 735 17.27 -47.57 1.82
N GLU A 736 16.45 -46.52 1.70
CA GLU A 736 16.36 -45.43 2.71
C GLU A 736 16.18 -45.96 4.15
N GLN A 737 15.47 -47.07 4.33
CA GLN A 737 15.30 -47.74 5.61
C GLN A 737 16.62 -48.28 6.21
N GLN A 738 17.57 -48.70 5.37
CA GLN A 738 18.89 -49.17 5.82
C GLN A 738 19.84 -48.00 6.10
N ILE A 739 19.69 -46.85 5.42
CA ILE A 739 20.50 -45.64 5.68
C ILE A 739 20.14 -45.05 7.06
N ALA A 740 18.85 -44.91 7.36
CA ALA A 740 18.39 -44.45 8.68
C ALA A 740 18.82 -45.41 9.82
N GLN A 741 18.95 -46.71 9.54
CA GLN A 741 19.41 -47.72 10.49
C GLN A 741 20.93 -47.62 10.72
N VAL A 742 21.71 -47.39 9.66
CA VAL A 742 23.18 -47.15 9.73
C VAL A 742 23.50 -45.84 10.45
N GLU A 743 22.73 -44.77 10.25
CA GLU A 743 22.88 -43.51 11.01
C GLU A 743 22.54 -43.68 12.50
N SER A 744 21.57 -44.53 12.84
CA SER A 744 21.23 -44.83 14.24
C SER A 744 22.24 -45.74 14.95
N ASP A 745 22.97 -46.58 14.21
CA ASP A 745 24.00 -47.47 14.76
C ASP A 745 25.38 -46.78 14.94
N VAL A 746 25.53 -45.54 14.45
CA VAL A 746 26.76 -44.72 14.53
C VAL A 746 26.68 -43.60 15.59
N LEU A 747 25.49 -43.35 16.16
CA LEU A 747 25.24 -42.50 17.34
C LEU A 747 25.22 -43.34 18.63
#